data_AF-A0A4Q1BAM4-F1
#
_entry.id   AF-A0A4Q1BAM4-F1
#
_cell.length_a   1.000
_cell.length_b   1.000
_cell.length_c   1.000
_cell.angle_alpha   90.00
_cell.angle_beta   90.00
_cell.angle_gamma   90.00
#
_symmetry.space_group_name_H-M   'P 1'
#
loop_
_entity.id
_entity.type
_entity.pdbx_description
1 polymer ?
#
loop_
_entity_poly.entity_id
_entity_poly.type
_entity_poly.pdbx_seq_one_letter_code
_entity_poly.pdbx_strand_id
1 'polypeptide(L)'
;MSATTPSQTIVGITALPFLQKFHLFSRLSSKAQGTVMSTLQKGPQDVDKWEISMSPSFYGGQFGSSLAVVKLSSHQPKLKTTNEGDRGHEFSNWLLLAECTHQLWVDTAVKDSFFRELKRWRMIQPADVPWVATYGSAHVPVSLLVHCLNKAQCPTIHLKSYGQKLPLVPELLGTDPAEVSHPLSHLNQWDIGVTYKSPHIFLFAPLKGTTKEMSLYPMIVPGSLDYGSILVDIVYKGTNYKVKIYPRLVHLIKSFNSRIQGDIPRTMDAVRKRGKACFKMIHRMGSVPQWDMGGFRLEVTVQARSLASARRKVEGVPFLDINFWRDPGTHPQGHSLERFKVDIKVLSKAALLMNAHWVYQRAMDMGIFRGDSNIRPSRGHLQGITDVLASFGWNAGRRNPSKSLNPHAWWTGDRGDRMDRRVMGQLGTINLVVPLGGLSCGDTFNSLSTLSHLTQKFKGKTGVQQLLKILRHMKTRGSVPCPKGDTDNKHRMNIHGWKPLRMKCGLKSCHFNMDEAHCFKWFAALVDRGHVSREAVGMSHLQQRRDPPIHVPSPEPEEPLEDKVPQVVSLPPHKRRRLDDAGESTRTSRRFNKNGRGHIVTDPELQTTCPIPGLSPDNLVPLNLLDTNVPQLYHTRWTKSDGNCQFSAFARALQRDHVNQKQIRATVVQWIRDHSEDFIGYVPGGTSEFNKYLGDISKNGTWGDNLTLQAACAAFKVCVLVLKEEDDGRTLWVEVGSRGESEAVFWLYLYNSHYENLVDGM
;
A
#
# COMPACT_ATOMS: atom_id res chain seq x y z
N MET A 1 -1.92 -58.99 -2.99
CA MET A 1 -1.55 -58.05 -4.06
C MET A 1 -1.59 -56.64 -3.50
N SER A 2 -0.42 -56.03 -3.37
CA SER A 2 -0.22 -54.69 -2.82
C SER A 2 -0.65 -53.63 -3.83
N ALA A 3 -1.61 -52.78 -3.47
CA ALA A 3 -1.98 -51.60 -4.23
C ALA A 3 -1.46 -50.36 -3.51
N THR A 4 -0.36 -49.83 -4.05
CA THR A 4 0.35 -48.62 -3.63
C THR A 4 -0.53 -47.39 -3.78
N THR A 5 -0.82 -46.72 -2.67
CA THR A 5 -1.50 -45.42 -2.61
C THR A 5 -0.61 -44.32 -3.21
N PRO A 6 -1.12 -43.43 -4.09
CA PRO A 6 -0.31 -42.34 -4.64
C PRO A 6 -0.04 -41.29 -3.55
N SER A 7 1.25 -41.07 -3.27
CA SER A 7 1.75 -40.01 -2.39
C SER A 7 1.30 -38.64 -2.88
N GLN A 8 0.54 -37.89 -2.07
CA GLN A 8 0.28 -36.48 -2.30
C GLN A 8 1.62 -35.75 -2.38
N THR A 9 1.93 -35.17 -3.53
CA THR A 9 3.22 -34.51 -3.76
C THR A 9 3.28 -33.25 -2.90
N ILE A 10 3.97 -33.35 -1.77
CA ILE A 10 4.37 -32.22 -0.94
C ILE A 10 5.21 -31.31 -1.85
N VAL A 11 4.68 -30.15 -2.24
CA VAL A 11 5.51 -29.11 -2.87
C VAL A 11 6.46 -28.63 -1.78
N GLY A 12 7.64 -29.24 -1.71
CA GLY A 12 8.70 -28.79 -0.82
C GLY A 12 8.93 -27.30 -1.03
N ILE A 13 9.21 -26.55 0.04
CA ILE A 13 9.43 -25.10 -0.03
C ILE A 13 10.45 -24.75 -1.13
N THR A 14 11.43 -25.61 -1.40
CA THR A 14 12.43 -25.47 -2.47
C THR A 14 11.87 -25.45 -3.90
N ALA A 15 10.64 -25.90 -4.12
CA ALA A 15 9.95 -25.93 -5.41
C ALA A 15 9.04 -24.71 -5.66
N LEU A 16 9.08 -23.69 -4.79
CA LEU A 16 8.27 -22.47 -4.97
C LEU A 16 8.79 -21.65 -6.17
N PRO A 17 7.93 -21.30 -7.15
CA PRO A 17 8.35 -20.72 -8.42
C PRO A 17 8.96 -19.31 -8.30
N PHE A 18 8.76 -18.63 -7.17
CA PHE A 18 9.34 -17.32 -6.92
C PHE A 18 10.69 -17.38 -6.19
N LEU A 19 11.08 -18.49 -5.55
CA LEU A 19 12.32 -18.55 -4.75
C LEU A 19 13.57 -18.29 -5.58
N GLN A 20 13.60 -18.76 -6.83
CA GLN A 20 14.72 -18.54 -7.75
C GLN A 20 14.94 -17.05 -8.08
N LYS A 21 13.96 -16.18 -7.78
CA LYS A 21 14.03 -14.72 -7.98
C LYS A 21 14.58 -13.96 -6.77
N PHE A 22 15.02 -14.69 -5.73
CA PHE A 22 15.67 -14.15 -4.54
C PHE A 22 17.14 -14.54 -4.56
N HIS A 23 18.01 -13.55 -4.75
CA HIS A 23 19.43 -13.80 -4.93
C HIS A 23 20.21 -13.41 -3.69
N LEU A 24 21.07 -14.33 -3.23
CA LEU A 24 22.08 -13.96 -2.25
C LEU A 24 23.12 -13.10 -2.96
N PHE A 25 23.39 -11.90 -2.45
CA PHE A 25 24.29 -10.94 -3.09
C PHE A 25 25.68 -11.54 -3.27
N SER A 26 26.19 -12.25 -2.27
CA SER A 26 27.49 -12.94 -2.30
C SER A 26 27.60 -14.06 -3.34
N ARG A 27 26.47 -14.60 -3.82
CA ARG A 27 26.43 -15.64 -4.87
C ARG A 27 26.25 -15.09 -6.28
N LEU A 28 26.05 -13.78 -6.43
CA LEU A 28 26.06 -13.14 -7.74
C LEU A 28 27.49 -13.06 -8.27
N SER A 29 27.67 -13.09 -9.59
CA SER A 29 28.99 -12.83 -10.21
C SER A 29 29.47 -11.42 -9.88
N SER A 30 30.79 -11.18 -9.88
CA SER A 30 31.35 -9.86 -9.56
C SER A 30 30.77 -8.74 -10.44
N LYS A 31 30.51 -9.01 -11.73
CA LYS A 31 29.83 -8.09 -12.65
C LYS A 31 28.39 -7.77 -12.20
N ALA A 32 27.64 -8.79 -11.79
CA ALA A 32 26.26 -8.61 -11.32
C ALA A 32 26.20 -7.90 -9.95
N GLN A 33 27.13 -8.19 -9.03
CA GLN A 33 27.29 -7.46 -7.77
C GLN A 33 27.58 -5.97 -8.04
N GLY A 34 28.53 -5.69 -8.93
CA GLY A 34 28.86 -4.32 -9.35
C GLY A 34 27.66 -3.60 -9.97
N THR A 35 26.89 -4.30 -10.83
CA THR A 35 25.66 -3.77 -11.42
C THR A 35 24.63 -3.38 -10.36
N VAL A 36 24.30 -4.29 -9.43
CA VAL A 36 23.33 -4.01 -8.35
C VAL A 36 23.79 -2.84 -7.49
N MET A 37 25.05 -2.82 -7.06
CA MET A 37 25.59 -1.75 -6.21
C MET A 37 25.64 -0.40 -6.94
N SER A 38 25.91 -0.39 -8.25
CA SER A 38 25.92 0.84 -9.06
C SER A 38 24.55 1.53 -9.15
N THR A 39 23.45 0.80 -8.88
CA THR A 39 22.11 1.39 -8.86
C THR A 39 21.81 2.20 -7.59
N LEU A 40 22.67 2.14 -6.56
CA LEU A 40 22.41 2.77 -5.27
C LEU A 40 22.59 4.29 -5.37
N GLN A 41 21.49 5.01 -5.13
CA GLN A 41 21.50 6.47 -4.99
C GLN A 41 21.39 6.83 -3.51
N LYS A 42 22.49 7.34 -2.95
CA LYS A 42 22.55 7.80 -1.56
C LYS A 42 21.78 9.12 -1.42
N GLY A 43 20.77 9.14 -0.56
CA GLY A 43 20.08 10.36 -0.16
C GLY A 43 20.89 11.18 0.85
N PRO A 44 20.41 12.38 1.23
CA PRO A 44 21.02 13.15 2.30
C PRO A 44 20.96 12.38 3.62
N GLN A 45 21.89 12.67 4.53
CA GLN A 45 21.71 12.29 5.93
C GLN A 45 20.53 13.08 6.50
N ASP A 46 19.77 12.46 7.39
CA ASP A 46 18.59 13.04 8.00
C ASP A 46 18.45 12.64 9.47
N VAL A 47 17.64 13.37 10.23
CA VAL A 47 17.22 12.98 11.59
C VAL A 47 15.82 12.39 11.52
N ASP A 48 15.69 11.11 11.86
CA ASP A 48 14.37 10.44 11.89
C ASP A 48 13.66 10.69 13.21
N LYS A 49 14.40 10.61 14.32
CA LYS A 49 13.88 10.69 15.67
C LYS A 49 14.81 11.55 16.54
N TRP A 50 14.19 12.29 17.45
CA TRP A 50 14.88 12.87 18.60
C TRP A 50 14.08 12.70 19.88
N GLU A 51 14.80 12.41 20.95
CA GLU A 51 14.32 12.43 22.34
C GLU A 51 15.19 13.44 23.09
N ILE A 52 14.64 14.60 23.42
CA ILE A 52 15.39 15.75 23.92
C ILE A 52 14.73 16.40 25.14
N SER A 53 15.54 16.79 26.11
CA SER A 53 15.11 17.46 27.34
C SER A 53 15.42 18.95 27.29
N MET A 54 14.49 19.77 27.76
CA MET A 54 14.60 21.24 27.79
C MET A 54 13.68 21.84 28.87
N SER A 55 13.90 23.11 29.21
CA SER A 55 13.03 23.87 30.10
C SER A 55 11.73 24.31 29.40
N PRO A 56 10.63 24.57 30.15
CA PRO A 56 9.42 25.15 29.56
C PRO A 56 9.66 26.51 28.90
N SER A 57 10.56 27.33 29.45
CA SER A 57 10.94 28.62 28.87
C SER A 57 11.63 28.46 27.52
N PHE A 58 12.57 27.53 27.38
CA PHE A 58 13.20 27.22 26.09
C PHE A 58 12.17 26.71 25.08
N TYR A 59 11.28 25.79 25.50
CA TYR A 59 10.18 25.32 24.66
C TYR A 59 9.28 26.46 24.17
N GLY A 60 8.94 27.40 25.06
CA GLY A 60 8.19 28.61 24.73
C GLY A 60 8.93 29.52 23.73
N GLY A 61 10.25 29.63 23.81
CA GLY A 61 11.05 30.37 22.81
C GLY A 61 10.99 29.75 21.40
N GLN A 62 10.90 28.42 21.32
CA GLN A 62 10.84 27.69 20.04
C GLN A 62 9.42 27.64 19.44
N PHE A 63 8.38 27.52 20.29
CA PHE A 63 7.01 27.25 19.86
C PHE A 63 5.98 28.32 20.31
N GLY A 64 6.40 29.44 20.90
CA GLY A 64 5.53 30.42 21.57
C GLY A 64 4.63 31.28 20.68
N SER A 65 4.47 30.94 19.40
CA SER A 65 3.52 31.62 18.51
C SER A 65 2.10 31.48 19.03
N SER A 66 1.28 32.53 18.87
CA SER A 66 -0.16 32.49 19.19
C SER A 66 -0.93 31.47 18.35
N LEU A 67 -0.34 31.01 17.24
CA LEU A 67 -0.90 29.96 16.37
C LEU A 67 -0.53 28.55 16.82
N ALA A 68 0.39 28.40 17.76
CA ALA A 68 0.85 27.10 18.22
C ALA A 68 -0.07 26.55 19.33
N VAL A 69 -0.56 25.32 19.13
CA VAL A 69 -1.50 24.65 20.01
C VAL A 69 -1.04 23.22 20.24
N VAL A 70 -1.19 22.75 21.48
CA VAL A 70 -1.00 21.34 21.84
C VAL A 70 -2.32 20.71 22.26
N LYS A 71 -2.44 19.40 22.09
CA LYS A 71 -3.57 18.62 22.61
C LYS A 71 -3.14 17.93 23.90
N LEU A 72 -3.82 18.18 25.02
CA LEU A 72 -3.58 17.42 26.25
C LEU A 72 -3.93 15.95 26.04
N SER A 73 -3.10 15.07 26.59
CA SER A 73 -3.29 13.63 26.39
C SER A 73 -4.40 13.09 27.30
N SER A 74 -5.39 12.45 26.69
CA SER A 74 -6.45 11.72 27.40
C SER A 74 -6.21 10.22 27.51
N HIS A 75 -4.98 9.78 27.26
CA HIS A 75 -4.61 8.37 27.34
C HIS A 75 -3.15 8.22 27.76
N GLN A 76 -2.84 7.06 28.32
CA GLN A 76 -1.46 6.65 28.50
C GLN A 76 -0.99 5.96 27.20
N PRO A 77 0.16 6.34 26.63
CA PRO A 77 0.77 5.56 25.57
C PRO A 77 1.00 4.13 26.06
N LYS A 78 0.65 3.14 25.23
CA LYS A 78 0.96 1.75 25.57
C LYS A 78 2.47 1.62 25.74
N LEU A 79 2.93 1.34 26.96
CA LEU A 79 4.31 0.94 27.22
C LEU A 79 4.63 -0.18 26.23
N LYS A 80 5.63 0.04 25.37
CA LYS A 80 6.10 -1.02 24.49
C LYS A 80 6.67 -2.12 25.39
N THR A 81 5.96 -3.22 25.54
CA THR A 81 6.56 -4.49 25.97
C THR A 81 7.36 -5.06 24.80
N THR A 82 8.36 -4.32 24.34
CA THR A 82 9.36 -4.83 23.43
C THR A 82 10.50 -5.40 24.26
N ASN A 83 11.19 -6.41 23.72
CA ASN A 83 12.50 -6.81 24.23
C ASN A 83 13.57 -5.70 24.04
N GLU A 84 13.19 -4.57 23.41
CA GLU A 84 13.91 -3.30 23.45
C GLU A 84 13.79 -2.77 24.89
N GLY A 85 14.90 -2.66 25.60
CA GLY A 85 15.00 -2.43 27.05
C GLY A 85 14.44 -1.10 27.54
N ASP A 86 13.13 -0.87 27.39
CA ASP A 86 12.41 0.29 27.91
C ASP A 86 12.13 0.20 29.43
N ARG A 87 12.41 -0.96 30.04
CA ARG A 87 12.50 -1.09 31.51
C ARG A 87 13.88 -0.61 31.96
N GLY A 88 14.07 0.71 32.00
CA GLY A 88 15.31 1.33 32.45
C GLY A 88 15.57 2.75 31.97
N HIS A 89 14.70 3.34 31.14
CA HIS A 89 14.85 4.73 30.74
C HIS A 89 14.44 5.68 31.88
N GLU A 90 15.27 6.70 32.14
CA GLU A 90 15.08 7.79 33.12
C GLU A 90 13.65 8.36 33.12
N PHE A 91 13.01 8.40 31.95
CA PHE A 91 11.70 8.99 31.73
C PHE A 91 10.54 7.99 31.72
N SER A 92 10.77 6.73 32.08
CA SER A 92 9.76 5.65 31.98
C SER A 92 8.53 5.85 32.86
N ASN A 93 8.67 6.57 33.98
CA ASN A 93 7.57 6.91 34.89
C ASN A 93 6.96 8.28 34.62
N TRP A 94 7.35 8.96 33.54
CA TRP A 94 6.87 10.32 33.26
C TRP A 94 5.46 10.32 32.66
N LEU A 95 4.75 11.41 32.88
CA LEU A 95 3.43 11.67 32.35
C LEU A 95 3.53 12.18 30.91
N LEU A 96 2.85 11.53 29.96
CA LEU A 96 2.53 12.15 28.68
C LEU A 96 1.49 13.26 28.94
N LEU A 97 1.96 14.50 29.00
CA LEU A 97 1.10 15.64 29.29
C LEU A 97 0.32 16.07 28.04
N ALA A 98 1.01 16.18 26.91
CA ALA A 98 0.44 16.71 25.68
C ALA A 98 1.06 16.09 24.42
N GLU A 99 0.34 16.21 23.31
CA GLU A 99 0.73 15.74 22.00
C GLU A 99 0.46 16.81 20.94
N CYS A 100 1.38 16.92 19.99
CA CYS A 100 1.25 17.70 18.76
C CYS A 100 2.04 17.00 17.64
N THR A 101 2.90 17.71 16.90
CA THR A 101 3.88 17.07 15.99
C THR A 101 4.89 16.19 16.73
N HIS A 102 4.99 16.35 18.04
CA HIS A 102 5.80 15.57 18.96
C HIS A 102 5.02 15.27 20.24
N GLN A 103 5.49 14.29 21.01
CA GLN A 103 4.99 14.00 22.35
C GLN A 103 5.73 14.85 23.38
N LEU A 104 5.00 15.34 24.39
CA LEU A 104 5.51 16.18 25.46
C LEU A 104 5.32 15.49 26.80
N TRP A 105 6.43 15.13 27.43
CA TRP A 105 6.48 14.39 28.69
C TRP A 105 7.00 15.28 29.82
N VAL A 106 6.43 15.11 31.01
CA VAL A 106 6.85 15.80 32.25
C VAL A 106 6.86 14.83 33.42
N ASP A 107 7.58 15.17 34.49
CA ASP A 107 7.51 14.43 35.74
C ASP A 107 6.05 14.40 36.27
N THR A 108 5.61 13.23 36.74
CA THR A 108 4.26 13.04 37.30
C THR A 108 3.94 13.98 38.45
N ALA A 109 4.92 14.40 39.24
CA ALA A 109 4.75 15.32 40.37
C ALA A 109 4.27 16.72 39.93
N VAL A 110 4.47 17.10 38.68
CA VAL A 110 4.06 18.41 38.15
C VAL A 110 2.56 18.49 37.90
N LYS A 111 1.88 17.34 37.73
CA LYS A 111 0.50 17.26 37.22
C LYS A 111 -0.48 18.11 38.01
N ASP A 112 -0.53 17.96 39.34
CA ASP A 112 -1.54 18.62 40.16
C ASP A 112 -1.37 20.14 40.17
N SER A 113 -0.13 20.62 40.30
CA SER A 113 0.20 22.04 40.25
C SER A 113 -0.09 22.65 38.87
N PHE A 114 0.22 21.92 37.79
CA PHE A 114 -0.10 22.33 36.43
C PHE A 114 -1.61 22.50 36.22
N PHE A 115 -2.43 21.51 36.61
CA PHE A 115 -3.88 21.58 36.44
C PHE A 115 -4.54 22.60 37.38
N ARG A 116 -4.00 22.81 38.58
CA ARG A 116 -4.45 23.87 39.49
C ARG A 116 -4.31 25.25 38.85
N GLU A 117 -3.20 25.50 38.16
CA GLU A 117 -3.00 26.75 37.42
C GLU A 117 -3.88 26.80 36.16
N LEU A 118 -3.91 25.73 35.35
CA LEU A 118 -4.69 25.69 34.11
C LEU A 118 -6.19 25.95 34.35
N LYS A 119 -6.75 25.45 35.46
CA LYS A 119 -8.15 25.63 35.85
C LYS A 119 -8.56 27.09 36.06
N ARG A 120 -7.60 28.00 36.27
CA ARG A 120 -7.86 29.45 36.34
C ARG A 120 -8.20 30.06 34.98
N TRP A 121 -7.82 29.39 33.90
CA TRP A 121 -7.95 29.88 32.52
C TRP A 121 -8.93 29.06 31.68
N ARG A 122 -9.04 27.75 31.94
CA ARG A 122 -9.84 26.80 31.17
C ARG A 122 -10.49 25.78 32.10
N MET A 123 -11.75 25.45 31.85
CA MET A 123 -12.42 24.34 32.54
C MET A 123 -12.00 22.99 31.95
N ILE A 124 -10.85 22.47 32.41
CA ILE A 124 -10.32 21.16 32.00
C ILE A 124 -10.12 20.31 33.26
N GLN A 125 -10.68 19.10 33.26
CA GLN A 125 -10.53 18.18 34.39
C GLN A 125 -9.31 17.28 34.21
N PRO A 126 -8.40 17.20 35.19
CA PRO A 126 -7.36 16.18 35.21
C PRO A 126 -8.00 14.81 35.36
N ALA A 127 -7.34 13.77 34.86
CA ALA A 127 -7.74 12.40 35.17
C ALA A 127 -7.27 12.03 36.59
N ASP A 128 -8.00 11.16 37.29
CA ASP A 128 -7.58 10.73 38.65
C ASP A 128 -6.34 9.82 38.63
N VAL A 129 -6.02 9.21 37.48
CA VAL A 129 -4.86 8.34 37.33
C VAL A 129 -3.57 9.14 37.04
N PRO A 130 -2.47 8.97 37.79
CA PRO A 130 -1.27 9.84 37.69
C PRO A 130 -0.65 9.94 36.29
N TRP A 131 -0.72 8.86 35.50
CA TRP A 131 -0.09 8.72 34.18
C TRP A 131 -0.99 9.09 32.99
N VAL A 132 -2.20 9.60 33.23
CA VAL A 132 -3.05 10.21 32.20
C VAL A 132 -3.29 11.66 32.57
N ALA A 133 -3.12 12.59 31.63
CA ALA A 133 -3.22 14.00 31.96
C ALA A 133 -4.66 14.42 32.25
N THR A 134 -5.60 14.13 31.34
CA THR A 134 -7.00 14.60 31.42
C THR A 134 -7.98 13.52 30.94
N TYR A 135 -9.27 13.62 31.28
CA TYR A 135 -10.30 12.73 30.74
C TYR A 135 -10.63 12.99 29.26
N GLY A 136 -10.54 14.25 28.82
CA GLY A 136 -10.94 14.68 27.47
C GLY A 136 -9.76 15.17 26.65
N SER A 137 -9.86 15.09 25.32
CA SER A 137 -8.87 15.69 24.43
C SER A 137 -9.09 17.21 24.33
N ALA A 138 -8.43 17.99 25.18
CA ALA A 138 -8.51 19.45 25.18
C ALA A 138 -7.31 20.09 24.45
N HIS A 139 -7.58 21.13 23.66
CA HIS A 139 -6.54 21.91 22.99
C HIS A 139 -6.17 23.13 23.83
N VAL A 140 -4.86 23.36 24.00
CA VAL A 140 -4.30 24.44 24.83
C VAL A 140 -3.24 25.19 24.01
N PRO A 141 -3.33 26.54 23.92
CA PRO A 141 -2.26 27.34 23.31
C PRO A 141 -0.92 27.09 23.98
N VAL A 142 0.16 27.00 23.21
CA VAL A 142 1.51 26.73 23.76
C VAL A 142 1.92 27.77 24.80
N SER A 143 1.59 29.04 24.56
CA SER A 143 1.86 30.13 25.52
C SER A 143 1.20 29.88 26.89
N LEU A 144 -0.06 29.42 26.91
CA LEU A 144 -0.77 29.07 28.13
C LEU A 144 -0.18 27.80 28.78
N LEU A 145 0.16 26.78 27.98
CA LEU A 145 0.82 25.58 28.48
C LEU A 145 2.13 25.92 29.22
N VAL A 146 3.00 26.71 28.58
CA VAL A 146 4.29 27.14 29.13
C VAL A 146 4.09 27.99 30.38
N HIS A 147 3.11 28.91 30.37
CA HIS A 147 2.76 29.68 31.55
C HIS A 147 2.40 28.77 32.75
N CYS A 148 1.50 27.80 32.54
CA CYS A 148 1.09 26.87 33.59
C CYS A 148 2.24 25.99 34.07
N LEU A 149 3.11 25.51 33.16
CA LEU A 149 4.29 24.70 33.53
C LEU A 149 5.30 25.51 34.34
N ASN A 150 5.55 26.77 33.99
CA ASN A 150 6.43 27.65 34.75
C ASN A 150 5.87 27.94 36.15
N LYS A 151 4.56 28.21 36.25
CA LYS A 151 3.88 28.39 37.56
C LYS A 151 3.86 27.12 38.40
N ALA A 152 3.80 25.96 37.76
CA ALA A 152 3.94 24.66 38.42
C ALA A 152 5.39 24.29 38.76
N GLN A 153 6.35 25.18 38.50
CA GLN A 153 7.79 24.96 38.72
C GLN A 153 8.30 23.69 38.02
N CYS A 154 7.78 23.39 36.82
CA CYS A 154 8.24 22.26 36.02
C CYS A 154 9.69 22.49 35.56
N PRO A 155 10.67 21.67 36.01
CA PRO A 155 12.07 21.90 35.66
C PRO A 155 12.39 21.46 34.24
N THR A 156 11.68 20.45 33.73
CA THR A 156 12.03 19.78 32.48
C THR A 156 10.80 19.30 31.74
N ILE A 157 10.81 19.57 30.45
CA ILE A 157 9.99 18.93 29.43
C ILE A 157 10.88 17.98 28.64
N HIS A 158 10.43 16.75 28.44
CA HIS A 158 11.08 15.78 27.57
C HIS A 158 10.24 15.56 26.32
N LEU A 159 10.78 15.92 25.15
CA LEU A 159 10.10 15.80 23.87
C LEU A 159 10.50 14.50 23.18
N LYS A 160 9.52 13.79 22.62
CA LYS A 160 9.77 12.65 21.73
C LYS A 160 9.14 12.90 20.37
N SER A 161 9.96 12.91 19.32
CA SER A 161 9.49 13.02 17.95
C SER A 161 10.05 11.89 17.10
N TYR A 162 9.22 11.34 16.21
CA TYR A 162 9.56 10.17 15.38
C TYR A 162 9.15 10.39 13.92
N GLY A 163 9.92 9.83 12.99
CA GLY A 163 9.60 9.80 11.56
C GLY A 163 9.74 11.13 10.82
N GLN A 164 10.49 12.09 11.37
CA GLN A 164 10.64 13.44 10.80
C GLN A 164 11.39 13.42 9.46
N LYS A 165 12.49 12.66 9.40
CA LYS A 165 13.42 12.60 8.27
C LYS A 165 13.86 13.99 7.79
N LEU A 166 14.13 14.88 8.75
CA LEU A 166 14.61 16.23 8.46
C LEU A 166 16.01 16.12 7.85
N PRO A 167 16.22 16.50 6.57
CA PRO A 167 17.55 16.40 5.97
C PRO A 167 18.53 17.34 6.66
N LEU A 168 19.73 16.84 6.94
CA LEU A 168 20.83 17.56 7.61
C LEU A 168 21.63 18.42 6.63
N VAL A 169 20.92 19.14 5.76
CA VAL A 169 21.50 20.08 4.80
C VAL A 169 21.39 21.51 5.34
N PRO A 170 22.41 22.37 5.17
CA PRO A 170 22.45 23.69 5.79
C PRO A 170 21.20 24.55 5.54
N GLU A 171 20.57 24.43 4.38
CA GLU A 171 19.40 25.21 3.97
C GLU A 171 18.13 24.85 4.74
N LEU A 172 18.07 23.64 5.31
CA LEU A 172 16.92 23.13 6.06
C LEU A 172 17.17 23.09 7.57
N LEU A 173 18.39 23.40 8.00
CA LEU A 173 18.77 23.42 9.41
C LEU A 173 18.54 24.82 9.98
N GLY A 174 17.64 24.91 10.96
CA GLY A 174 17.54 26.07 11.84
C GLY A 174 18.58 26.03 12.96
N THR A 175 18.23 26.60 14.10
CA THR A 175 19.00 26.44 15.34
C THR A 175 18.96 25.00 15.86
N ASP A 176 19.96 24.59 16.64
CA ASP A 176 19.96 23.28 17.28
C ASP A 176 18.67 23.12 18.12
N PRO A 177 17.86 22.07 17.91
CA PRO A 177 16.56 21.96 18.56
C PRO A 177 16.68 21.62 20.06
N ALA A 178 17.87 21.25 20.55
CA ALA A 178 18.11 20.94 21.94
C ALA A 178 18.66 22.14 22.74
N GLU A 179 18.18 22.29 23.98
CA GLU A 179 18.79 23.19 24.97
C GLU A 179 20.07 22.53 25.51
N VAL A 180 21.22 22.85 24.91
CA VAL A 180 22.51 22.20 25.22
C VAL A 180 22.91 22.37 26.69
N SER A 181 22.59 23.52 27.28
CA SER A 181 22.86 23.87 28.68
C SER A 181 21.95 23.15 29.68
N HIS A 182 20.88 22.49 29.24
CA HIS A 182 19.95 21.82 30.15
C HIS A 182 20.64 20.67 30.91
N PRO A 183 20.43 20.51 32.23
CA PRO A 183 21.13 19.48 33.03
C PRO A 183 20.99 18.06 32.48
N LEU A 184 19.80 17.72 31.96
CA LEU A 184 19.50 16.41 31.36
C LEU A 184 19.85 16.32 29.87
N SER A 185 20.49 17.32 29.26
CA SER A 185 20.85 17.28 27.83
C SER A 185 21.77 16.11 27.50
N HIS A 186 22.58 15.67 28.47
CA HIS A 186 23.46 14.52 28.30
C HIS A 186 22.69 13.20 28.04
N LEU A 187 21.40 13.11 28.39
CA LEU A 187 20.52 11.97 28.14
C LEU A 187 19.81 12.04 26.77
N ASN A 188 19.98 13.13 26.02
CA ASN A 188 19.36 13.30 24.71
C ASN A 188 19.80 12.21 23.73
N GLN A 189 18.85 11.71 22.93
CA GLN A 189 19.05 10.62 21.97
C GLN A 189 18.59 11.04 20.58
N TRP A 190 19.36 10.65 19.57
CA TRP A 190 19.16 11.04 18.17
C TRP A 190 19.26 9.83 17.26
N ASP A 191 18.33 9.67 16.32
CA ASP A 191 18.42 8.68 15.23
C ASP A 191 18.82 9.41 13.94
N ILE A 192 20.10 9.33 13.58
CA ILE A 192 20.64 9.87 12.33
C ILE A 192 20.63 8.76 11.28
N GLY A 193 20.03 9.01 10.12
CA GLY A 193 19.91 8.00 9.08
C GLY A 193 20.28 8.48 7.70
N VAL A 194 20.44 7.51 6.80
CA VAL A 194 20.59 7.73 5.37
C VAL A 194 19.77 6.70 4.61
N THR A 195 19.11 7.17 3.55
CA THR A 195 18.31 6.31 2.68
C THR A 195 19.04 6.09 1.36
N TYR A 196 19.20 4.84 0.97
CA TYR A 196 19.72 4.47 -0.35
C TYR A 196 18.54 4.03 -1.23
N LYS A 197 18.39 4.64 -2.41
CA LYS A 197 17.39 4.25 -3.41
C LYS A 197 17.99 3.30 -4.44
N SER A 198 17.18 2.35 -4.91
CA SER A 198 17.55 1.38 -5.95
C SER A 198 16.26 0.79 -6.54
N PRO A 199 16.27 0.23 -7.77
CA PRO A 199 15.16 -0.56 -8.30
C PRO A 199 15.06 -1.94 -7.61
N HIS A 200 16.10 -2.37 -6.90
CA HIS A 200 16.12 -3.65 -6.18
C HIS A 200 15.76 -3.47 -4.71
N ILE A 201 15.09 -4.47 -4.11
CA ILE A 201 14.82 -4.51 -2.67
C ILE A 201 15.94 -5.30 -1.99
N PHE A 202 16.43 -4.78 -0.87
CA PHE A 202 17.52 -5.36 -0.10
C PHE A 202 16.99 -5.86 1.25
N LEU A 203 17.31 -7.10 1.59
CA LEU A 203 17.04 -7.72 2.89
C LEU A 203 18.36 -8.18 3.49
N PHE A 204 18.41 -8.23 4.82
CA PHE A 204 19.64 -8.42 5.57
C PHE A 204 19.51 -9.59 6.54
N ALA A 205 20.62 -10.25 6.81
CA ALA A 205 20.76 -11.22 7.90
C ALA A 205 22.18 -11.16 8.48
N PRO A 206 22.36 -11.37 9.79
CA PRO A 206 23.71 -11.53 10.34
C PRO A 206 24.38 -12.77 9.74
N LEU A 207 25.59 -12.65 9.21
CA LEU A 207 26.30 -13.76 8.55
C LEU A 207 26.56 -14.92 9.52
N LYS A 208 26.88 -14.61 10.77
CA LYS A 208 27.14 -15.58 11.85
C LYS A 208 25.88 -15.98 12.64
N GLY A 209 24.70 -15.57 12.18
CA GLY A 209 23.44 -15.78 12.89
C GLY A 209 23.14 -14.72 13.95
N THR A 210 21.94 -14.78 14.53
CA THR A 210 21.45 -13.79 15.50
C THR A 210 22.15 -13.94 16.86
N THR A 211 22.44 -12.82 17.50
CA THR A 211 23.03 -12.75 18.85
C THR A 211 22.23 -11.77 19.72
N LYS A 212 22.62 -11.59 20.99
CA LYS A 212 22.07 -10.50 21.83
C LYS A 212 22.38 -9.11 21.27
N GLU A 213 23.52 -8.98 20.57
CA GLU A 213 23.97 -7.74 19.92
C GLU A 213 23.38 -7.57 18.51
N MET A 214 22.87 -8.64 17.87
CA MET A 214 22.30 -8.59 16.52
C MET A 214 20.97 -9.33 16.42
N SER A 215 19.88 -8.56 16.40
CA SER A 215 18.52 -9.07 16.23
C SER A 215 18.08 -9.02 14.77
N LEU A 216 17.32 -10.04 14.35
CA LEU A 216 16.76 -10.17 13.00
C LEU A 216 15.23 -10.16 13.04
N TYR A 217 14.63 -9.41 12.13
CA TYR A 217 13.20 -9.32 11.92
C TYR A 217 12.87 -9.81 10.50
N PRO A 218 12.54 -11.11 10.34
CA PRO A 218 12.25 -11.71 9.04
C PRO A 218 11.13 -11.01 8.29
N MET A 219 11.31 -10.82 6.99
CA MET A 219 10.38 -10.13 6.10
C MET A 219 10.35 -10.82 4.74
N ILE A 220 9.26 -10.68 3.99
CA ILE A 220 9.05 -11.30 2.67
C ILE A 220 9.18 -12.83 2.74
N VAL A 221 8.68 -13.43 3.83
CA VAL A 221 8.66 -14.88 4.01
C VAL A 221 7.55 -15.52 3.15
N PRO A 222 7.71 -16.78 2.69
CA PRO A 222 8.92 -17.61 2.83
C PRO A 222 10.03 -17.29 1.82
N GLY A 223 9.77 -16.46 0.80
CA GLY A 223 10.69 -16.19 -0.31
C GLY A 223 12.07 -15.68 0.10
N SER A 224 12.12 -14.87 1.15
CA SER A 224 13.36 -14.32 1.68
C SER A 224 14.26 -15.32 2.39
N LEU A 225 13.77 -16.52 2.74
CA LEU A 225 14.47 -17.45 3.64
C LEU A 225 14.86 -16.77 4.97
N ASP A 226 13.90 -16.07 5.56
CA ASP A 226 13.98 -15.36 6.84
C ASP A 226 14.91 -14.13 6.89
N TYR A 227 15.44 -13.67 5.75
CA TYR A 227 16.10 -12.36 5.67
C TYR A 227 15.09 -11.24 5.93
N GLY A 228 15.57 -10.09 6.41
CA GLY A 228 14.68 -8.97 6.67
C GLY A 228 15.39 -7.72 7.14
N SER A 229 14.90 -7.15 8.23
CA SER A 229 15.57 -6.02 8.90
C SER A 229 16.46 -6.53 10.02
N ILE A 230 17.57 -5.86 10.30
CA ILE A 230 18.42 -6.16 11.45
C ILE A 230 18.57 -4.94 12.36
N LEU A 231 18.72 -5.23 13.64
CA LEU A 231 19.05 -4.27 14.69
C LEU A 231 20.37 -4.70 15.32
N VAL A 232 21.33 -3.80 15.35
CA VAL A 232 22.67 -4.03 15.90
C VAL A 232 22.87 -3.13 17.10
N ASP A 233 23.23 -3.70 18.24
CA ASP A 233 23.68 -2.99 19.43
C ASP A 233 25.20 -3.15 19.53
N ILE A 234 25.93 -2.03 19.44
CA ILE A 234 27.39 -2.04 19.34
C ILE A 234 28.00 -0.99 20.26
N VAL A 235 28.97 -1.42 21.06
CA VAL A 235 29.85 -0.52 21.82
C VAL A 235 31.11 -0.28 21.02
N TYR A 236 31.37 0.98 20.65
CA TYR A 236 32.53 1.33 19.84
C TYR A 236 33.19 2.59 20.39
N LYS A 237 34.49 2.51 20.67
CA LYS A 237 35.28 3.59 21.29
C LYS A 237 34.58 4.18 22.54
N GLY A 238 34.08 3.31 23.41
CA GLY A 238 33.39 3.69 24.65
C GLY A 238 31.99 4.31 24.47
N THR A 239 31.47 4.38 23.24
CA THR A 239 30.12 4.90 22.97
C THR A 239 29.20 3.77 22.53
N ASN A 240 27.99 3.75 23.08
CA ASN A 240 26.92 2.83 22.66
C ASN A 240 26.22 3.39 21.42
N TYR A 241 26.14 2.57 20.38
CA TYR A 241 25.35 2.83 19.18
C TYR A 241 24.32 1.73 18.99
N LYS A 242 23.16 2.10 18.47
CA LYS A 242 22.16 1.15 18.00
C LYS A 242 21.91 1.43 16.52
N VAL A 243 22.09 0.43 15.66
CA VAL A 243 22.03 0.58 14.21
C VAL A 243 20.89 -0.27 13.65
N LYS A 244 19.96 0.35 12.93
CA LYS A 244 18.91 -0.36 12.18
C LYS A 244 19.29 -0.39 10.71
N ILE A 245 19.22 -1.57 10.12
CA ILE A 245 19.46 -1.80 8.69
C ILE A 245 18.22 -2.49 8.14
N TYR A 246 17.46 -1.81 7.28
CA TYR A 246 16.14 -2.29 6.86
C TYR A 246 15.77 -1.88 5.44
N PRO A 247 14.95 -2.67 4.73
CA PRO A 247 14.47 -2.31 3.40
C PRO A 247 13.66 -1.01 3.44
N ARG A 248 13.81 -0.19 2.40
CA ARG A 248 13.03 1.04 2.26
C ARG A 248 11.52 0.77 2.12
N LEU A 249 11.17 -0.47 1.75
CA LEU A 249 9.81 -1.01 1.70
C LEU A 249 8.97 -0.70 2.95
N VAL A 250 9.59 -0.65 4.13
CA VAL A 250 8.88 -0.31 5.38
C VAL A 250 8.29 1.11 5.33
N HIS A 251 8.98 2.07 4.71
CA HIS A 251 8.48 3.44 4.56
C HIS A 251 7.30 3.52 3.60
N LEU A 252 7.33 2.74 2.52
CA LEU A 252 6.21 2.63 1.58
C LEU A 252 4.96 2.06 2.28
N ILE A 253 5.12 1.00 3.07
CA ILE A 253 3.99 0.43 3.80
C ILE A 253 3.44 1.45 4.80
N LYS A 254 4.32 2.20 5.50
CA LYS A 254 3.92 3.26 6.43
C LYS A 254 3.18 4.42 5.74
N SER A 255 3.55 4.79 4.52
CA SER A 255 2.89 5.88 3.79
C SER A 255 1.46 5.51 3.36
N PHE A 256 1.20 4.24 3.06
CA PHE A 256 -0.15 3.76 2.78
C PHE A 256 -0.98 3.49 4.03
N ASN A 257 -0.38 2.84 5.04
CA ASN A 257 -1.05 2.49 6.28
C ASN A 257 -0.04 2.18 7.40
N SER A 258 0.36 3.19 8.15
CA SER A 258 1.23 3.06 9.32
C SER A 258 0.65 2.21 10.46
N ARG A 259 -0.65 1.92 10.44
CA ARG A 259 -1.38 1.16 11.47
C ARG A 259 -1.80 -0.24 11.01
N ILE A 260 -1.30 -0.74 9.87
CA ILE A 260 -1.77 -1.98 9.23
C ILE A 260 -1.71 -3.21 10.15
N GLN A 261 -0.69 -3.31 11.01
CA GLN A 261 -0.59 -4.40 11.97
C GLN A 261 -1.56 -4.25 13.14
N GLY A 262 -1.84 -3.04 13.60
CA GLY A 262 -2.74 -2.75 14.72
C GLY A 262 -2.47 -3.58 15.99
N ASP A 263 -3.48 -3.66 16.85
CA ASP A 263 -3.50 -4.56 18.01
C ASP A 263 -3.73 -6.01 17.62
N ILE A 264 -3.48 -6.97 18.51
CA ILE A 264 -3.79 -8.38 18.24
C ILE A 264 -5.32 -8.52 18.04
N PRO A 265 -5.79 -9.09 16.92
CA PRO A 265 -7.23 -9.26 16.66
C PRO A 265 -7.85 -10.10 17.76
N ARG A 266 -8.96 -9.63 18.35
CA ARG A 266 -9.71 -10.36 19.37
C ARG A 266 -10.91 -11.11 18.82
N THR A 267 -11.31 -10.81 17.58
CA THR A 267 -12.46 -11.40 16.90
C THR A 267 -12.10 -11.83 15.47
N MET A 268 -12.84 -12.79 14.90
CA MET A 268 -12.68 -13.16 13.49
C MET A 268 -13.04 -12.03 12.54
N ASP A 269 -13.95 -11.13 12.92
CA ASP A 269 -14.20 -9.93 12.14
C ASP A 269 -12.95 -9.05 12.00
N ALA A 270 -12.21 -8.85 13.10
CA ALA A 270 -10.95 -8.11 13.08
C ALA A 270 -9.87 -8.83 12.24
N VAL A 271 -9.82 -10.17 12.27
CA VAL A 271 -8.93 -10.97 11.39
C VAL A 271 -9.27 -10.73 9.92
N ARG A 272 -10.55 -10.80 9.53
CA ARG A 272 -10.98 -10.55 8.15
C ARG A 272 -10.70 -9.12 7.69
N LYS A 273 -11.00 -8.12 8.54
CA LYS A 273 -10.70 -6.70 8.26
C LYS A 273 -9.21 -6.50 8.01
N ARG A 274 -8.35 -7.13 8.83
CA ARG A 274 -6.90 -7.09 8.60
C ARG A 274 -6.47 -7.82 7.34
N GLY A 275 -7.01 -9.00 7.07
CA GLY A 275 -6.76 -9.72 5.82
C GLY A 275 -7.10 -8.89 4.59
N LYS A 276 -8.25 -8.19 4.60
CA LYS A 276 -8.64 -7.24 3.54
C LYS A 276 -7.65 -6.08 3.42
N ALA A 277 -7.20 -5.51 4.53
CA ALA A 277 -6.19 -4.44 4.53
C ALA A 277 -4.85 -4.93 3.92
N CYS A 278 -4.41 -6.15 4.26
CA CYS A 278 -3.23 -6.75 3.65
C CYS A 278 -3.39 -6.95 2.14
N PHE A 279 -4.53 -7.45 1.68
CA PHE A 279 -4.79 -7.59 0.25
C PHE A 279 -4.76 -6.25 -0.49
N LYS A 280 -5.43 -5.22 0.06
CA LYS A 280 -5.38 -3.86 -0.47
C LYS A 280 -3.94 -3.32 -0.53
N MET A 281 -3.11 -3.60 0.47
CA MET A 281 -1.69 -3.22 0.48
C MET A 281 -0.92 -3.89 -0.66
N ILE A 282 -1.02 -5.23 -0.78
CA ILE A 282 -0.34 -5.99 -1.86
C ILE A 282 -0.74 -5.44 -3.24
N HIS A 283 -2.02 -5.17 -3.45
CA HIS A 283 -2.52 -4.59 -4.69
C HIS A 283 -1.95 -3.18 -4.96
N ARG A 284 -1.96 -2.29 -3.96
CA ARG A 284 -1.39 -0.93 -4.07
C ARG A 284 0.10 -0.96 -4.39
N MET A 285 0.85 -1.88 -3.78
CA MET A 285 2.27 -2.07 -4.09
C MET A 285 2.48 -2.46 -5.57
N GLY A 286 1.50 -3.11 -6.20
CA GLY A 286 1.48 -3.42 -7.63
C GLY A 286 1.57 -2.18 -8.54
N SER A 287 1.01 -1.04 -8.15
CA SER A 287 1.04 0.19 -8.95
C SER A 287 2.21 1.13 -8.64
N VAL A 288 2.99 0.86 -7.59
CA VAL A 288 4.12 1.72 -7.19
C VAL A 288 5.35 1.45 -8.07
N PRO A 289 6.01 2.45 -8.66
CA PRO A 289 7.24 2.25 -9.42
C PRO A 289 8.31 1.51 -8.62
N GLN A 290 9.12 0.66 -9.27
CA GLN A 290 10.14 -0.15 -8.58
C GLN A 290 11.15 0.72 -7.80
N TRP A 291 11.49 1.88 -8.36
CA TRP A 291 12.40 2.86 -7.76
C TRP A 291 11.84 3.51 -6.48
N ASP A 292 10.52 3.48 -6.28
CA ASP A 292 9.80 3.97 -5.10
C ASP A 292 9.62 2.88 -4.03
N MET A 293 9.92 1.61 -4.35
CA MET A 293 9.89 0.49 -3.41
C MET A 293 11.27 0.00 -2.96
N GLY A 294 12.25 -0.01 -3.88
CA GLY A 294 13.56 -0.61 -3.64
C GLY A 294 14.51 0.24 -2.80
N GLY A 295 15.69 -0.30 -2.53
CA GLY A 295 16.70 0.27 -1.65
C GLY A 295 16.52 -0.09 -0.17
N PHE A 296 17.27 0.59 0.67
CA PHE A 296 17.33 0.34 2.11
C PHE A 296 17.64 1.63 2.88
N ARG A 297 17.52 1.55 4.20
CA ARG A 297 17.87 2.62 5.12
C ARG A 297 18.82 2.10 6.19
N LEU A 298 19.81 2.92 6.50
CA LEU A 298 20.71 2.78 7.64
C LEU A 298 20.35 3.89 8.63
N GLU A 299 20.19 3.55 9.90
CA GLU A 299 19.79 4.49 10.95
C GLU A 299 20.58 4.20 12.21
N VAL A 300 21.34 5.19 12.69
CA VAL A 300 22.22 5.12 13.85
C VAL A 300 21.62 5.96 14.95
N THR A 301 21.23 5.29 16.03
CA THR A 301 20.83 5.90 17.28
C THR A 301 22.08 6.15 18.14
N VAL A 302 22.25 7.38 18.62
CA VAL A 302 23.36 7.78 19.49
C VAL A 302 22.88 8.76 20.58
N GLN A 303 23.51 8.70 21.75
CA GLN A 303 23.32 9.66 22.83
C GLN A 303 24.29 10.84 22.68
N ALA A 304 23.76 12.06 22.67
CA ALA A 304 24.55 13.29 22.54
C ALA A 304 23.76 14.51 22.98
N ARG A 305 24.44 15.52 23.55
CA ARG A 305 23.81 16.73 24.09
C ARG A 305 23.01 17.55 23.07
N SER A 306 23.48 17.57 21.83
CA SER A 306 22.95 18.42 20.76
C SER A 306 22.95 17.67 19.43
N LEU A 307 22.18 18.15 18.46
CA LEU A 307 22.13 17.58 17.12
C LEU A 307 23.52 17.65 16.44
N ALA A 308 24.20 18.78 16.57
CA ALA A 308 25.54 18.96 16.02
C ALA A 308 26.57 17.95 16.61
N SER A 309 26.46 17.65 17.90
CA SER A 309 27.31 16.62 18.54
C SER A 309 26.95 15.21 18.08
N ALA A 310 25.65 14.89 17.96
CA ALA A 310 25.18 13.61 17.45
C ALA A 310 25.69 13.35 16.03
N ARG A 311 25.55 14.35 15.15
CA ARG A 311 26.03 14.30 13.77
C ARG A 311 27.52 14.01 13.70
N ARG A 312 28.36 14.74 14.43
CA ARG A 312 29.82 14.50 14.46
C ARG A 312 30.17 13.09 14.92
N LYS A 313 29.48 12.54 15.93
CA LYS A 313 29.69 11.16 16.38
C LYS A 313 29.37 10.14 15.28
N VAL A 314 28.24 10.32 14.59
CA VAL A 314 27.79 9.40 13.53
C VAL A 314 28.66 9.52 12.28
N GLU A 315 29.10 10.72 11.90
CA GLU A 315 30.06 10.93 10.81
C GLU A 315 31.45 10.33 11.12
N GLY A 316 31.81 10.23 12.40
CA GLY A 316 33.07 9.62 12.85
C GLY A 316 33.10 8.08 12.86
N VAL A 317 32.01 7.41 12.47
CA VAL A 317 31.90 5.94 12.42
C VAL A 317 31.36 5.46 11.06
N PRO A 318 31.71 4.25 10.61
CA PRO A 318 31.33 3.78 9.27
C PRO A 318 29.90 3.21 9.20
N PHE A 319 29.09 3.39 10.25
CA PHE A 319 27.81 2.67 10.42
C PHE A 319 26.71 3.09 9.44
N LEU A 320 26.85 4.24 8.78
CA LEU A 320 25.98 4.68 7.68
C LEU A 320 26.48 4.26 6.29
N ASP A 321 27.47 3.36 6.18
CA ASP A 321 27.92 2.77 4.92
C ASP A 321 27.61 1.26 4.89
N ILE A 322 26.88 0.82 3.87
CA ILE A 322 26.54 -0.60 3.71
C ILE A 322 27.76 -1.47 3.41
N ASN A 323 28.81 -0.91 2.77
CA ASN A 323 30.00 -1.68 2.43
C ASN A 323 30.77 -2.09 3.69
N PHE A 324 30.80 -1.24 4.72
CA PHE A 324 31.33 -1.59 6.03
C PHE A 324 30.64 -2.83 6.62
N TRP A 325 29.30 -2.86 6.62
CA TRP A 325 28.56 -4.01 7.16
C TRP A 325 28.76 -5.29 6.36
N ARG A 326 28.97 -5.18 5.04
CA ARG A 326 29.27 -6.32 4.18
C ARG A 326 30.66 -6.88 4.43
N ASP A 327 31.64 -6.04 4.78
CA ASP A 327 33.02 -6.48 4.99
C ASP A 327 33.80 -5.67 6.05
N PRO A 328 33.45 -5.81 7.35
CA PRO A 328 34.00 -4.94 8.40
C PRO A 328 35.53 -5.00 8.52
N GLY A 329 36.16 -6.15 8.32
CA GLY A 329 37.61 -6.31 8.50
C GLY A 329 38.46 -5.78 7.35
N THR A 330 37.87 -5.31 6.25
CA THR A 330 38.61 -4.50 5.27
C THR A 330 38.68 -3.03 5.69
N HIS A 331 37.85 -2.62 6.64
CA HIS A 331 37.87 -1.27 7.17
C HIS A 331 39.01 -1.13 8.19
N PRO A 332 39.87 -0.09 8.11
CA PRO A 332 41.02 0.07 9.01
C PRO A 332 40.67 0.01 10.50
N GLN A 333 39.43 0.37 10.84
CA GLN A 333 38.93 0.40 12.21
C GLN A 333 37.91 -0.70 12.54
N GLY A 334 37.79 -1.73 11.68
CA GLY A 334 36.70 -2.71 11.70
C GLY A 334 37.11 -4.17 11.93
N HIS A 335 38.40 -4.50 12.07
CA HIS A 335 38.85 -5.88 12.34
C HIS A 335 38.19 -6.51 13.59
N SER A 336 38.00 -5.75 14.67
CA SER A 336 37.31 -6.21 15.89
C SER A 336 35.78 -6.32 15.73
N LEU A 337 35.24 -5.86 14.60
CA LEU A 337 33.82 -5.80 14.29
C LEU A 337 33.39 -6.83 13.24
N GLU A 338 34.27 -7.76 12.85
CA GLU A 338 33.96 -8.86 11.91
C GLU A 338 32.80 -9.74 12.35
N ARG A 339 32.52 -9.81 13.65
CA ARG A 339 31.33 -10.52 14.17
C ARG A 339 30.00 -9.89 13.74
N PHE A 340 30.01 -8.62 13.32
CA PHE A 340 28.84 -7.87 12.87
C PHE A 340 28.60 -7.93 11.36
N LYS A 341 29.34 -8.77 10.63
CA LYS A 341 29.21 -8.93 9.18
C LYS A 341 27.79 -9.32 8.79
N VAL A 342 27.27 -8.66 7.76
CA VAL A 342 25.89 -8.79 7.27
C VAL A 342 25.89 -9.43 5.90
N ASP A 343 25.04 -10.45 5.74
CA ASP A 343 24.73 -11.01 4.43
C ASP A 343 23.50 -10.30 3.84
N ILE A 344 23.48 -10.18 2.51
CA ILE A 344 22.50 -9.37 1.78
C ILE A 344 21.76 -10.27 0.80
N LYS A 345 20.43 -10.15 0.80
CA LYS A 345 19.55 -10.76 -0.18
C LYS A 345 18.86 -9.69 -1.01
N VAL A 346 18.90 -9.87 -2.32
CA VAL A 346 18.38 -8.91 -3.29
C VAL A 346 17.26 -9.55 -4.10
N LEU A 347 16.18 -8.79 -4.31
CA LEU A 347 15.04 -9.22 -5.12
C LEU A 347 14.44 -8.05 -5.90
N SER A 348 13.60 -8.38 -6.89
CA SER A 348 12.81 -7.40 -7.64
C SER A 348 11.41 -7.18 -7.03
N LYS A 349 10.74 -6.11 -7.44
CA LYS A 349 9.32 -5.87 -7.14
C LYS A 349 8.44 -7.07 -7.53
N ALA A 350 8.70 -7.69 -8.69
CA ALA A 350 7.93 -8.84 -9.16
C ALA A 350 8.05 -10.04 -8.20
N ALA A 351 9.26 -10.33 -7.72
CA ALA A 351 9.50 -11.42 -6.76
C ALA A 351 8.76 -11.20 -5.43
N LEU A 352 8.77 -9.95 -4.92
CA LEU A 352 8.00 -9.56 -3.73
C LEU A 352 6.50 -9.82 -3.92
N LEU A 353 5.92 -9.33 -5.03
CA LEU A 353 4.49 -9.46 -5.29
C LEU A 353 4.08 -10.93 -5.45
N MET A 354 4.88 -11.73 -6.18
CA MET A 354 4.65 -13.17 -6.31
C MET A 354 4.64 -13.88 -4.95
N ASN A 355 5.62 -13.59 -4.08
CA ASN A 355 5.66 -14.13 -2.72
C ASN A 355 4.42 -13.73 -1.91
N ALA A 356 4.11 -12.43 -1.88
CA ALA A 356 3.02 -11.89 -1.09
C ALA A 356 1.64 -12.43 -1.53
N HIS A 357 1.39 -12.45 -2.84
CA HIS A 357 0.16 -13.02 -3.40
C HIS A 357 0.04 -14.51 -3.10
N TRP A 358 1.14 -15.27 -3.23
CA TRP A 358 1.12 -16.70 -2.93
C TRP A 358 0.78 -16.98 -1.46
N VAL A 359 1.40 -16.26 -0.52
CA VAL A 359 1.10 -16.43 0.92
C VAL A 359 -0.35 -16.03 1.23
N TYR A 360 -0.83 -14.92 0.65
CA TYR A 360 -2.21 -14.48 0.83
C TYR A 360 -3.21 -15.51 0.29
N GLN A 361 -2.96 -16.04 -0.91
CA GLN A 361 -3.79 -17.07 -1.53
C GLN A 361 -3.80 -18.35 -0.69
N ARG A 362 -2.64 -18.76 -0.16
CA ARG A 362 -2.56 -19.90 0.74
C ARG A 362 -3.35 -19.68 2.03
N ALA A 363 -3.32 -18.47 2.59
CA ALA A 363 -4.15 -18.11 3.75
C ALA A 363 -5.66 -18.21 3.44
N MET A 364 -6.07 -17.81 2.23
CA MET A 364 -7.44 -17.96 1.76
C MET A 364 -7.86 -19.44 1.63
N ASP A 365 -6.99 -20.26 1.03
CA ASP A 365 -7.26 -21.68 0.77
C ASP A 365 -7.30 -22.49 2.07
N MET A 366 -6.47 -22.13 3.04
CA MET A 366 -6.45 -22.74 4.37
C MET A 366 -7.50 -22.17 5.34
N GLY A 367 -8.37 -21.28 4.87
CA GLY A 367 -9.45 -20.75 5.68
C GLY A 367 -9.00 -19.86 6.83
N ILE A 368 -7.82 -19.24 6.78
CA ILE A 368 -7.29 -18.35 7.83
C ILE A 368 -8.26 -17.20 8.16
N PHE A 369 -9.04 -16.77 7.17
CA PHE A 369 -10.03 -15.70 7.30
C PHE A 369 -11.47 -16.19 7.50
N ARG A 370 -11.70 -17.50 7.73
CA ARG A 370 -13.04 -18.08 7.89
C ARG A 370 -13.40 -18.31 9.35
N GLY A 371 -14.65 -18.06 9.68
CA GLY A 371 -15.20 -18.25 11.03
C GLY A 371 -16.21 -17.16 11.36
N ASP A 372 -17.03 -17.40 12.38
CA ASP A 372 -18.09 -16.47 12.77
C ASP A 372 -17.51 -15.19 13.37
N SER A 373 -18.10 -14.05 13.00
CA SER A 373 -17.56 -12.71 13.23
C SER A 373 -17.13 -12.43 14.68
N ASN A 374 -17.90 -12.91 15.66
CA ASN A 374 -17.70 -12.61 17.09
C ASN A 374 -16.82 -13.63 17.81
N ILE A 375 -16.44 -14.73 17.14
CA ILE A 375 -15.62 -15.77 17.77
C ILE A 375 -14.18 -15.29 17.89
N ARG A 376 -13.52 -15.71 18.98
CA ARG A 376 -12.11 -15.45 19.23
C ARG A 376 -11.23 -16.19 18.21
N PRO A 377 -10.25 -15.52 17.57
CA PRO A 377 -9.38 -16.17 16.61
C PRO A 377 -8.45 -17.20 17.26
N SER A 378 -8.24 -18.33 16.59
CA SER A 378 -7.31 -19.37 17.00
C SER A 378 -5.84 -18.93 16.83
N ARG A 379 -4.90 -19.69 17.39
CA ARG A 379 -3.45 -19.47 17.15
C ARG A 379 -3.12 -19.52 15.65
N GLY A 380 -3.75 -20.41 14.89
CA GLY A 380 -3.58 -20.52 13.43
C GLY A 380 -4.02 -19.25 12.70
N HIS A 381 -5.18 -18.68 13.04
CA HIS A 381 -5.64 -17.41 12.46
C HIS A 381 -4.64 -16.27 12.71
N LEU A 382 -4.14 -16.17 13.94
CA LEU A 382 -3.18 -15.14 14.33
C LEU A 382 -1.82 -15.34 13.66
N GLN A 383 -1.36 -16.59 13.49
CA GLN A 383 -0.13 -16.91 12.78
C GLN A 383 -0.25 -16.60 11.29
N GLY A 384 -1.33 -17.04 10.63
CA GLY A 384 -1.57 -16.75 9.22
C GLY A 384 -1.62 -15.24 8.93
N ILE A 385 -2.24 -14.45 9.80
CA ILE A 385 -2.21 -12.97 9.70
C ILE A 385 -0.80 -12.40 9.88
N THR A 386 -0.05 -12.91 10.85
CA THR A 386 1.34 -12.48 11.10
C THR A 386 2.19 -12.74 9.85
N ASP A 387 2.00 -13.89 9.24
CA ASP A 387 2.76 -14.33 8.09
C ASP A 387 2.35 -13.60 6.79
N VAL A 388 1.07 -13.28 6.63
CA VAL A 388 0.60 -12.43 5.53
C VAL A 388 1.14 -11.01 5.65
N LEU A 389 1.25 -10.44 6.85
CA LEU A 389 1.93 -9.15 7.06
C LEU A 389 3.41 -9.25 6.67
N ALA A 390 4.07 -10.31 7.15
CA ALA A 390 5.48 -10.53 6.87
C ALA A 390 5.75 -10.76 5.38
N SER A 391 4.86 -11.42 4.64
CA SER A 391 5.07 -11.80 3.23
C SER A 391 5.22 -10.63 2.26
N PHE A 392 4.64 -9.47 2.57
CA PHE A 392 4.85 -8.24 1.80
C PHE A 392 5.86 -7.27 2.45
N GLY A 393 6.53 -7.70 3.53
CA GLY A 393 7.63 -6.95 4.14
C GLY A 393 7.25 -6.14 5.37
N TRP A 394 6.21 -6.52 6.12
CA TRP A 394 5.90 -5.90 7.42
C TRP A 394 6.18 -6.85 8.61
N ASN A 395 7.15 -6.49 9.44
CA ASN A 395 7.43 -7.17 10.71
C ASN A 395 7.94 -6.16 11.75
N ALA A 396 7.08 -5.79 12.71
CA ALA A 396 7.43 -4.88 13.80
C ALA A 396 7.86 -5.60 15.09
N GLY A 397 8.23 -6.89 15.03
CA GLY A 397 8.72 -7.65 16.19
C GLY A 397 7.68 -8.04 17.24
N ARG A 398 6.39 -7.71 17.05
CA ARG A 398 5.32 -8.06 18.02
C ARG A 398 4.97 -9.56 18.05
N ARG A 399 5.12 -10.23 16.91
CA ARG A 399 4.89 -11.67 16.74
C ARG A 399 5.88 -12.18 15.71
N ASN A 400 6.38 -13.39 15.90
CA ASN A 400 7.33 -14.00 14.99
C ASN A 400 6.61 -14.63 13.79
N PRO A 401 7.02 -14.29 12.56
CA PRO A 401 6.56 -15.03 11.39
C PRO A 401 7.02 -16.49 11.46
N SER A 402 6.28 -17.37 10.79
CA SER A 402 6.68 -18.76 10.62
C SER A 402 8.00 -18.81 9.84
N LYS A 403 8.92 -19.69 10.27
CA LYS A 403 10.22 -19.86 9.62
C LYS A 403 10.04 -20.37 8.19
N SER A 404 10.75 -19.75 7.26
CA SER A 404 10.57 -19.97 5.82
C SER A 404 10.75 -21.44 5.41
N LEU A 405 11.74 -22.13 6.01
CA LEU A 405 12.08 -23.53 5.73
C LEU A 405 11.45 -24.54 6.70
N ASN A 406 10.56 -24.11 7.60
CA ASN A 406 9.94 -25.05 8.55
C ASN A 406 8.99 -26.00 7.80
N PRO A 407 9.23 -27.33 7.82
CA PRO A 407 8.37 -28.30 7.14
C PRO A 407 6.95 -28.34 7.71
N HIS A 408 6.77 -27.87 8.96
CA HIS A 408 5.49 -27.76 9.63
C HIS A 408 4.88 -26.35 9.58
N ALA A 409 5.42 -25.44 8.77
CA ALA A 409 4.77 -24.16 8.54
C ALA A 409 3.39 -24.40 7.93
N TRP A 410 2.36 -23.66 8.37
CA TRP A 410 0.98 -23.95 7.98
C TRP A 410 0.80 -23.99 6.45
N TRP A 411 1.53 -23.17 5.70
CA TRP A 411 1.47 -23.14 4.23
C TRP A 411 2.04 -24.38 3.50
N THR A 412 2.73 -25.30 4.18
CA THR A 412 3.24 -26.56 3.58
C THR A 412 2.15 -27.62 3.45
N GLY A 413 1.02 -27.47 4.13
CA GLY A 413 -0.08 -28.43 4.13
C GLY A 413 0.11 -29.61 5.09
N ASP A 414 1.29 -29.76 5.72
CA ASP A 414 1.69 -31.03 6.37
C ASP A 414 1.29 -31.17 7.85
N ARG A 415 0.44 -30.27 8.39
CA ARG A 415 -0.23 -30.41 9.71
C ARG A 415 -1.24 -29.29 10.00
N GLY A 416 -2.29 -29.19 9.20
CA GLY A 416 -3.47 -28.37 9.50
C GLY A 416 -4.43 -28.97 10.55
N ASP A 417 -4.19 -30.20 10.98
CA ASP A 417 -5.15 -31.02 11.75
C ASP A 417 -5.13 -30.77 13.29
N ARG A 418 -4.47 -29.69 13.74
CA ARG A 418 -4.54 -29.18 15.12
C ARG A 418 -5.21 -27.80 15.22
N MET A 419 -6.11 -27.47 14.30
CA MET A 419 -7.21 -26.57 14.63
C MET A 419 -8.23 -27.37 15.46
N ASP A 420 -8.03 -27.31 16.78
CA ASP A 420 -8.88 -27.78 17.87
C ASP A 420 -10.19 -28.49 17.46
N ARG A 421 -10.17 -29.84 17.52
CA ARG A 421 -11.33 -30.72 17.26
C ARG A 421 -12.52 -30.50 18.22
N ARG A 422 -12.44 -29.55 19.17
CA ARG A 422 -13.57 -29.21 20.07
C ARG A 422 -14.60 -28.28 19.45
N VAL A 423 -14.33 -27.64 18.31
CA VAL A 423 -15.33 -26.80 17.60
C VAL A 423 -16.01 -27.55 16.45
N MET A 424 -15.49 -28.72 16.06
CA MET A 424 -16.06 -29.62 15.04
C MET A 424 -16.98 -30.70 15.65
N GLY A 425 -17.61 -30.41 16.81
CA GLY A 425 -18.44 -31.37 17.55
C GLY A 425 -19.93 -31.39 17.14
N GLN A 426 -20.38 -30.51 16.26
CA GLN A 426 -21.75 -30.51 15.75
C GLN A 426 -21.75 -30.16 14.27
N LEU A 427 -21.49 -31.16 13.43
CA LEU A 427 -22.10 -31.40 12.12
C LEU A 427 -21.34 -32.56 11.46
N GLY A 428 -22.08 -33.60 11.10
CA GLY A 428 -21.59 -34.92 10.74
C GLY A 428 -20.50 -34.94 9.68
N THR A 429 -19.60 -35.90 9.88
CA THR A 429 -18.62 -36.47 8.96
C THR A 429 -19.09 -36.43 7.52
N ILE A 430 -18.37 -35.70 6.66
CA ILE A 430 -18.32 -36.04 5.25
C ILE A 430 -16.87 -36.07 4.80
N ASN A 431 -16.35 -37.29 4.65
CA ASN A 431 -15.11 -37.58 3.96
C ASN A 431 -15.16 -36.99 2.54
N LEU A 432 -14.22 -36.10 2.20
CA LEU A 432 -13.74 -35.91 0.85
C LEU A 432 -12.23 -35.88 0.83
N VAL A 433 -11.69 -37.08 0.68
CA VAL A 433 -10.46 -37.26 -0.07
C VAL A 433 -10.90 -37.75 -1.45
N VAL A 434 -10.62 -36.97 -2.48
CA VAL A 434 -10.47 -37.50 -3.86
C VAL A 434 -9.05 -37.11 -4.28
N PRO A 435 -8.25 -38.02 -4.88
CA PRO A 435 -6.82 -37.82 -5.08
C PRO A 435 -6.57 -36.78 -6.19
N LEU A 436 -5.81 -35.73 -5.87
CA LEU A 436 -5.21 -34.85 -6.87
C LEU A 436 -3.92 -35.51 -7.36
N GLY A 437 -4.04 -36.41 -8.34
CA GLY A 437 -2.91 -36.83 -9.17
C GLY A 437 -2.62 -35.78 -10.23
N GLY A 438 -1.35 -35.37 -10.33
CA GLY A 438 -0.76 -34.68 -11.48
C GLY A 438 -1.21 -33.24 -11.74
N LEU A 439 -0.56 -32.27 -11.10
CA LEU A 439 -0.59 -30.87 -11.56
C LEU A 439 0.84 -30.32 -11.57
N SER A 440 1.24 -29.76 -12.71
CA SER A 440 2.55 -29.14 -12.90
C SER A 440 2.47 -27.63 -12.61
N CYS A 441 3.62 -26.98 -12.45
CA CYS A 441 3.75 -25.55 -12.11
C CYS A 441 3.01 -24.60 -13.08
N GLY A 442 2.71 -25.03 -14.32
CA GLY A 442 1.96 -24.25 -15.31
C GLY A 442 0.46 -24.10 -15.02
N ASP A 443 -0.13 -25.01 -14.23
CA ASP A 443 -1.59 -25.09 -14.07
C ASP A 443 -2.15 -24.11 -13.02
N THR A 444 -1.31 -23.63 -12.10
CA THR A 444 -1.72 -22.68 -11.04
C THR A 444 -1.81 -21.23 -11.52
N PHE A 445 -1.03 -20.84 -12.54
CA PHE A 445 -1.10 -19.50 -13.14
C PHE A 445 -2.41 -19.32 -13.93
N ASN A 446 -2.83 -20.39 -14.62
CA ASN A 446 -4.08 -20.43 -15.37
C ASN A 446 -5.30 -20.30 -14.43
N SER A 447 -5.29 -21.00 -13.30
CA SER A 447 -6.41 -20.99 -12.35
C SER A 447 -6.69 -19.63 -11.71
N LEU A 448 -5.65 -18.86 -11.38
CA LEU A 448 -5.81 -17.51 -10.84
C LEU A 448 -6.24 -16.51 -11.93
N SER A 449 -5.74 -16.67 -13.17
CA SER A 449 -6.18 -15.86 -14.31
C SER A 449 -7.66 -16.07 -14.62
N THR A 450 -8.12 -17.33 -14.62
CA THR A 450 -9.50 -17.73 -14.88
C THR A 450 -10.40 -17.29 -13.74
N LEU A 451 -10.01 -17.50 -12.49
CA LEU A 451 -10.78 -17.04 -11.33
C LEU A 451 -10.91 -15.51 -11.31
N SER A 452 -9.81 -14.79 -11.55
CA SER A 452 -9.83 -13.32 -11.63
C SER A 452 -10.75 -12.85 -12.75
N HIS A 453 -10.63 -13.45 -13.94
CA HIS A 453 -11.48 -13.14 -15.08
C HIS A 453 -12.96 -13.41 -14.80
N LEU A 454 -13.31 -14.59 -14.28
CA LEU A 454 -14.70 -14.94 -13.98
C LEU A 454 -15.29 -14.03 -12.91
N THR A 455 -14.54 -13.75 -11.84
CA THR A 455 -14.97 -12.88 -10.73
C THR A 455 -15.06 -11.42 -11.18
N GLN A 456 -14.26 -11.00 -12.16
CA GLN A 456 -14.32 -9.65 -12.72
C GLN A 456 -15.46 -9.49 -13.73
N LYS A 457 -15.64 -10.47 -14.62
CA LYS A 457 -16.58 -10.45 -15.74
C LYS A 457 -18.02 -10.75 -15.32
N PHE A 458 -18.22 -11.73 -14.43
CA PHE A 458 -19.55 -12.21 -14.07
C PHE A 458 -19.99 -11.74 -12.69
N LYS A 459 -19.87 -10.44 -12.40
CA LYS A 459 -20.26 -9.84 -11.11
C LYS A 459 -21.78 -9.69 -10.97
N GLY A 460 -22.24 -9.80 -9.72
CA GLY A 460 -23.64 -9.60 -9.36
C GLY A 460 -24.57 -10.72 -9.84
N LYS A 461 -25.84 -10.65 -9.45
CA LYS A 461 -26.83 -11.71 -9.71
C LYS A 461 -26.95 -12.04 -11.20
N THR A 462 -27.04 -11.03 -12.06
CA THR A 462 -27.20 -11.20 -13.53
C THR A 462 -25.95 -11.79 -14.18
N GLY A 463 -24.75 -11.34 -13.79
CA GLY A 463 -23.48 -11.89 -14.29
C GLY A 463 -23.31 -13.36 -13.90
N VAL A 464 -23.58 -13.70 -12.65
CA VAL A 464 -23.57 -15.10 -12.18
C VAL A 464 -24.63 -15.95 -12.91
N GLN A 465 -25.82 -15.41 -13.19
CA GLN A 465 -26.85 -16.13 -13.97
C GLN A 465 -26.37 -16.43 -15.40
N GLN A 466 -25.68 -15.49 -16.05
CA GLN A 466 -25.08 -15.69 -17.37
C GLN A 466 -23.96 -16.74 -17.32
N LEU A 467 -23.08 -16.66 -16.32
CA LEU A 467 -22.03 -17.66 -16.12
C LEU A 467 -22.62 -19.06 -15.89
N LEU A 468 -23.62 -19.18 -15.04
CA LEU A 468 -24.32 -20.45 -14.81
C LEU A 468 -25.03 -20.95 -16.07
N LYS A 469 -25.54 -20.07 -16.95
CA LYS A 469 -26.11 -20.48 -18.23
C LYS A 469 -25.05 -21.09 -19.15
N ILE A 470 -23.87 -20.47 -19.22
CA ILE A 470 -22.71 -20.98 -19.96
C ILE A 470 -22.26 -22.32 -19.38
N LEU A 471 -22.09 -22.39 -18.06
CA LEU A 471 -21.68 -23.62 -17.35
C LEU A 471 -22.72 -24.74 -17.40
N ARG A 472 -24.01 -24.44 -17.66
CA ARG A 472 -25.06 -25.47 -17.81
C ARG A 472 -25.15 -26.01 -19.23
N HIS A 473 -24.63 -25.30 -20.23
CA HIS A 473 -24.57 -25.72 -21.63
C HIS A 473 -23.42 -26.71 -21.93
N MET A 474 -22.99 -27.50 -20.93
CA MET A 474 -21.97 -28.53 -21.08
C MET A 474 -22.47 -29.71 -21.91
N LYS A 475 -21.60 -30.27 -22.77
CA LYS A 475 -21.88 -31.28 -23.81
C LYS A 475 -22.54 -32.61 -23.35
N THR A 476 -22.83 -32.84 -22.07
CA THR A 476 -23.40 -34.14 -21.63
C THR A 476 -24.48 -34.12 -20.53
N ARG A 477 -24.72 -33.05 -19.73
CA ARG A 477 -25.63 -33.15 -18.56
C ARG A 477 -26.50 -31.94 -18.19
N GLY A 478 -26.48 -30.83 -18.94
CA GLY A 478 -27.41 -29.69 -18.75
C GLY A 478 -27.36 -28.97 -17.39
N SER A 479 -26.37 -29.28 -16.53
CA SER A 479 -26.31 -28.83 -15.14
C SER A 479 -24.88 -28.70 -14.62
N VAL A 480 -24.65 -27.86 -13.60
CA VAL A 480 -23.32 -27.68 -13.00
C VAL A 480 -23.03 -28.87 -12.08
N PRO A 481 -21.94 -29.64 -12.29
CA PRO A 481 -21.66 -30.85 -11.52
C PRO A 481 -21.26 -30.52 -10.09
N CYS A 482 -21.58 -31.43 -9.18
CA CYS A 482 -21.10 -31.38 -7.81
C CYS A 482 -19.58 -31.67 -7.77
N PRO A 483 -18.76 -30.88 -7.05
CA PRO A 483 -17.34 -31.16 -6.86
C PRO A 483 -17.03 -32.52 -6.20
N LYS A 484 -18.01 -33.16 -5.56
CA LYS A 484 -17.83 -34.44 -4.85
C LYS A 484 -17.79 -35.68 -5.76
N GLY A 485 -17.87 -35.53 -7.08
CA GLY A 485 -17.87 -36.64 -8.04
C GLY A 485 -19.21 -36.81 -8.75
N ASP A 486 -19.38 -37.86 -9.55
CA ASP A 486 -20.52 -38.01 -10.46
C ASP A 486 -21.19 -39.38 -10.27
N THR A 487 -22.21 -39.46 -9.41
CA THR A 487 -22.84 -40.75 -9.04
C THR A 487 -24.31 -40.90 -9.44
N ASP A 488 -24.95 -39.88 -10.02
CA ASP A 488 -26.30 -39.95 -10.60
C ASP A 488 -26.62 -38.60 -11.30
N ASN A 489 -27.59 -38.54 -12.20
CA ASN A 489 -28.13 -37.30 -12.80
C ASN A 489 -28.71 -36.32 -11.74
N LYS A 490 -28.88 -36.79 -10.50
CA LYS A 490 -29.30 -35.99 -9.34
C LYS A 490 -28.14 -35.29 -8.62
N HIS A 491 -26.87 -35.60 -8.92
CA HIS A 491 -25.68 -35.08 -8.24
C HIS A 491 -25.15 -33.75 -8.84
N ARG A 492 -26.02 -32.73 -8.87
CA ARG A 492 -25.77 -31.41 -9.49
C ARG A 492 -25.93 -30.25 -8.51
N MET A 493 -25.24 -29.15 -8.76
CA MET A 493 -25.32 -27.93 -7.95
C MET A 493 -26.54 -27.09 -8.33
N ASN A 494 -27.42 -26.87 -7.35
CA ASN A 494 -28.59 -26.01 -7.45
C ASN A 494 -28.36 -24.71 -6.67
N ILE A 495 -28.99 -23.63 -7.11
CA ILE A 495 -28.88 -22.34 -6.42
C ILE A 495 -29.78 -22.37 -5.18
N HIS A 496 -29.20 -22.01 -4.04
CA HIS A 496 -29.86 -21.98 -2.73
C HIS A 496 -30.01 -20.54 -2.19
N GLY A 497 -29.24 -19.57 -2.69
CA GLY A 497 -29.36 -18.16 -2.28
C GLY A 497 -28.55 -17.21 -3.17
N TRP A 498 -28.85 -15.90 -3.11
CA TRP A 498 -28.32 -14.89 -4.05
C TRP A 498 -27.63 -13.67 -3.38
N LYS A 499 -27.64 -13.56 -2.05
CA LYS A 499 -27.04 -12.44 -1.31
C LYS A 499 -26.41 -12.94 0.01
N PRO A 500 -25.19 -13.51 0.00
CA PRO A 500 -24.35 -13.83 -1.17
C PRO A 500 -24.82 -15.08 -1.92
N LEU A 501 -24.27 -15.31 -3.13
CA LEU A 501 -24.55 -16.54 -3.90
C LEU A 501 -24.24 -17.77 -3.05
N ARG A 502 -25.17 -18.72 -3.00
CA ARG A 502 -24.99 -20.02 -2.34
C ARG A 502 -25.53 -21.11 -3.23
N MET A 503 -24.76 -22.18 -3.41
CA MET A 503 -25.21 -23.36 -4.15
C MET A 503 -25.17 -24.60 -3.26
N LYS A 504 -26.12 -25.52 -3.45
CA LYS A 504 -26.23 -26.79 -2.74
C LYS A 504 -26.44 -27.92 -3.73
N CYS A 505 -25.83 -29.07 -3.49
CA CYS A 505 -26.05 -30.26 -4.30
C CYS A 505 -27.51 -30.74 -4.15
N GLY A 506 -28.14 -31.11 -5.26
CA GLY A 506 -29.51 -31.62 -5.33
C GLY A 506 -29.70 -33.04 -4.79
N LEU A 507 -28.63 -33.82 -4.65
CA LEU A 507 -28.69 -35.18 -4.10
C LEU A 507 -28.80 -35.11 -2.58
N LYS A 508 -29.92 -35.61 -2.02
CA LYS A 508 -30.20 -35.54 -0.59
C LYS A 508 -29.10 -36.18 0.28
N SER A 509 -28.47 -37.25 -0.17
CA SER A 509 -27.38 -37.95 0.55
C SER A 509 -26.00 -37.26 0.47
N CYS A 510 -25.81 -36.27 -0.41
CA CYS A 510 -24.50 -35.62 -0.63
C CYS A 510 -24.21 -34.49 0.37
N HIS A 511 -25.25 -33.76 0.76
CA HIS A 511 -25.24 -32.59 1.66
C HIS A 511 -24.22 -31.46 1.31
N PHE A 512 -23.61 -31.47 0.12
CA PHE A 512 -22.59 -30.48 -0.24
C PHE A 512 -23.18 -29.09 -0.50
N ASN A 513 -22.51 -28.06 0.02
CA ASN A 513 -22.87 -26.67 -0.18
C ASN A 513 -21.63 -25.81 -0.42
N MET A 514 -21.83 -24.66 -1.05
CA MET A 514 -20.77 -23.73 -1.41
C MET A 514 -21.28 -22.29 -1.27
N ASP A 515 -20.47 -21.43 -0.68
CA ASP A 515 -20.65 -19.99 -0.73
C ASP A 515 -20.16 -19.41 -2.07
N GLU A 516 -20.38 -18.12 -2.29
CA GLU A 516 -20.08 -17.43 -3.55
C GLU A 516 -18.62 -17.56 -3.96
N ALA A 517 -17.68 -17.39 -3.03
CA ALA A 517 -16.26 -17.47 -3.32
C ALA A 517 -15.87 -18.89 -3.77
N HIS A 518 -16.43 -19.93 -3.13
CA HIS A 518 -16.21 -21.30 -3.57
C HIS A 518 -16.85 -21.57 -4.92
N CYS A 519 -18.04 -21.04 -5.19
CA CYS A 519 -18.72 -21.20 -6.47
C CYS A 519 -17.83 -20.71 -7.61
N PHE A 520 -17.26 -19.51 -7.49
CA PHE A 520 -16.36 -18.95 -8.51
C PHE A 520 -15.06 -19.73 -8.67
N LYS A 521 -14.49 -20.27 -7.58
CA LYS A 521 -13.33 -21.18 -7.66
C LYS A 521 -13.66 -22.46 -8.42
N TRP A 522 -14.83 -23.03 -8.17
CA TRP A 522 -15.27 -24.23 -8.90
C TRP A 522 -15.56 -23.94 -10.37
N PHE A 523 -16.19 -22.81 -10.67
CA PHE A 523 -16.43 -22.38 -12.05
C PHE A 523 -15.13 -22.18 -12.83
N ALA A 524 -14.12 -21.58 -12.19
CA ALA A 524 -12.80 -21.45 -12.79
C ALA A 524 -12.16 -22.83 -13.04
N ALA A 525 -12.23 -23.74 -12.06
CA ALA A 525 -11.73 -25.10 -12.23
C ALA A 525 -12.45 -25.87 -13.36
N LEU A 526 -13.76 -25.65 -13.57
CA LEU A 526 -14.49 -26.25 -14.69
C LEU A 526 -13.97 -25.74 -16.05
N VAL A 527 -13.64 -24.45 -16.15
CA VAL A 527 -13.04 -23.86 -17.35
C VAL A 527 -11.62 -24.38 -17.57
N ASP A 528 -10.80 -24.41 -16.52
CA ASP A 528 -9.40 -24.82 -16.61
C ASP A 528 -9.23 -26.30 -16.94
N ARG A 529 -10.16 -27.15 -16.47
CA ARG A 529 -10.22 -28.57 -16.82
C ARG A 529 -10.83 -28.84 -18.20
N GLY A 530 -11.18 -27.79 -18.95
CA GLY A 530 -11.76 -27.89 -20.28
C GLY A 530 -13.21 -28.37 -20.31
N HIS A 531 -13.91 -28.43 -19.17
CA HIS A 531 -15.35 -28.74 -19.16
C HIS A 531 -16.18 -27.62 -19.81
N VAL A 532 -15.67 -26.40 -19.79
CA VAL A 532 -16.18 -25.25 -20.54
C VAL A 532 -15.01 -24.58 -21.23
N SER A 533 -15.15 -24.30 -22.53
CA SER A 533 -14.06 -23.69 -23.28
C SER A 533 -13.74 -22.29 -22.75
N ARG A 534 -12.48 -21.88 -22.84
CA ARG A 534 -12.03 -20.55 -22.39
C ARG A 534 -12.74 -19.45 -23.17
N GLU A 535 -13.02 -19.68 -24.44
CA GLU A 535 -13.77 -18.79 -25.33
C GLU A 535 -15.22 -18.64 -24.88
N ALA A 536 -15.86 -19.72 -24.39
CA ALA A 536 -17.23 -19.69 -23.90
C ALA A 536 -17.41 -18.77 -22.67
N VAL A 537 -16.35 -18.63 -21.85
CA VAL A 537 -16.30 -17.62 -20.77
C VAL A 537 -15.58 -16.32 -21.20
N GLY A 538 -15.22 -16.21 -22.47
CA GLY A 538 -14.57 -15.09 -23.15
C GLY A 538 -13.16 -14.78 -22.64
N MET A 539 -12.32 -15.81 -22.56
CA MET A 539 -10.86 -15.78 -22.38
C MET A 539 -10.19 -16.25 -23.68
N SER A 540 -9.01 -15.71 -24.02
CA SER A 540 -8.22 -16.08 -25.20
C SER A 540 -7.37 -17.36 -24.98
N HIS A 541 -6.99 -18.04 -26.07
CA HIS A 541 -6.20 -19.27 -26.04
C HIS A 541 -4.76 -19.01 -25.54
N LEU A 542 -4.20 -19.90 -24.72
CA LEU A 542 -2.77 -19.88 -24.39
C LEU A 542 -2.00 -20.57 -25.50
N GLN A 543 -1.08 -19.87 -26.18
CA GLN A 543 -0.12 -20.51 -27.07
C GLN A 543 0.86 -21.32 -26.21
N GLN A 544 0.87 -22.64 -26.37
CA GLN A 544 1.95 -23.50 -25.85
C GLN A 544 3.23 -23.13 -26.59
N ARG A 545 4.24 -22.63 -25.87
CA ARG A 545 5.60 -22.46 -26.41
C ARG A 545 6.16 -23.85 -26.72
N ARG A 546 6.51 -24.11 -27.99
CA ARG A 546 7.42 -25.20 -28.36
C ARG A 546 8.84 -24.67 -28.18
N ASP A 547 9.68 -25.40 -27.45
CA ASP A 547 11.10 -25.10 -27.35
C ASP A 547 11.78 -25.28 -28.73
N PRO A 548 12.75 -24.44 -29.12
CA PRO A 548 13.50 -24.63 -30.35
C PRO A 548 14.50 -25.80 -30.21
N PRO A 549 14.85 -26.51 -31.31
CA PRO A 549 15.73 -27.66 -31.25
C PRO A 549 17.18 -27.25 -30.95
N ILE A 550 17.85 -28.12 -30.18
CA ILE A 550 19.28 -28.03 -29.84
C ILE A 550 20.11 -28.23 -31.11
N HIS A 551 20.91 -27.24 -31.50
CA HIS A 551 21.90 -27.36 -32.58
C HIS A 551 23.30 -27.61 -31.99
N VAL A 552 23.88 -28.76 -32.31
CA VAL A 552 25.27 -29.14 -32.03
C VAL A 552 26.20 -28.47 -33.06
N PRO A 553 27.38 -27.92 -32.70
CA PRO A 553 28.28 -27.25 -33.65
C PRO A 553 29.40 -28.16 -34.16
N SER A 554 29.77 -28.01 -35.44
CA SER A 554 31.09 -28.28 -36.07
C SER A 554 31.04 -27.91 -37.57
N PRO A 555 32.16 -27.72 -38.27
CA PRO A 555 33.16 -26.65 -38.18
C PRO A 555 33.18 -25.78 -39.47
N GLU A 556 33.94 -24.67 -39.44
CA GLU A 556 34.15 -23.69 -40.54
C GLU A 556 34.61 -24.33 -41.88
N PRO A 557 34.35 -23.65 -43.02
CA PRO A 557 35.49 -23.04 -43.71
C PRO A 557 35.24 -21.70 -44.46
N GLU A 558 36.31 -20.89 -44.48
CA GLU A 558 36.86 -20.05 -45.58
C GLU A 558 36.04 -18.88 -46.19
N GLU A 559 36.55 -17.65 -45.97
CA GLU A 559 36.53 -16.51 -46.92
C GLU A 559 37.50 -16.79 -48.11
N PRO A 560 37.53 -16.07 -49.27
CA PRO A 560 37.09 -14.68 -49.53
C PRO A 560 36.50 -14.39 -50.95
N LEU A 561 36.15 -13.13 -51.25
CA LEU A 561 36.70 -12.29 -52.36
C LEU A 561 35.87 -11.02 -52.64
N GLU A 562 36.60 -9.91 -52.82
CA GLU A 562 36.17 -8.55 -53.14
C GLU A 562 35.67 -8.37 -54.59
N ASP A 563 34.88 -7.31 -54.85
CA ASP A 563 35.17 -6.45 -56.02
C ASP A 563 34.56 -5.02 -55.93
N LYS A 564 35.22 -4.08 -56.61
CA LYS A 564 35.30 -2.63 -56.38
C LYS A 564 34.31 -1.74 -57.19
N VAL A 565 33.79 -0.66 -56.55
CA VAL A 565 33.82 0.82 -56.83
C VAL A 565 33.60 1.30 -58.31
N PRO A 566 32.86 2.40 -58.68
CA PRO A 566 33.02 3.78 -58.15
C PRO A 566 31.84 4.78 -58.11
N GLN A 567 32.16 5.93 -57.50
CA GLN A 567 31.40 7.14 -57.15
C GLN A 567 31.01 8.09 -58.31
N VAL A 568 30.02 8.96 -58.06
CA VAL A 568 29.86 10.34 -58.60
C VAL A 568 29.16 11.20 -57.51
N VAL A 569 29.83 12.03 -56.70
CA VAL A 569 30.18 13.48 -56.80
C VAL A 569 29.05 14.44 -57.22
N SER A 570 28.55 15.31 -56.31
CA SER A 570 28.70 16.79 -56.39
C SER A 570 27.79 17.59 -55.43
N LEU A 571 28.38 18.69 -54.96
CA LEU A 571 28.11 19.64 -53.86
C LEU A 571 26.97 20.69 -54.06
N PRO A 572 26.64 21.49 -53.00
CA PRO A 572 25.56 22.50 -52.93
C PRO A 572 26.05 23.89 -53.40
N PRO A 573 25.28 25.03 -53.32
CA PRO A 573 25.32 25.86 -52.09
C PRO A 573 24.23 26.99 -51.87
N HIS A 574 24.34 27.65 -50.69
CA HIS A 574 24.14 29.10 -50.38
C HIS A 574 22.72 29.71 -50.25
N LYS A 575 22.43 30.76 -49.45
CA LYS A 575 23.11 31.58 -48.40
C LYS A 575 22.05 32.50 -47.74
N ARG A 576 22.18 32.69 -46.42
CA ARG A 576 22.04 33.91 -45.57
C ARG A 576 21.12 35.08 -46.02
N ARG A 577 20.33 35.60 -45.06
CA ARG A 577 20.53 36.96 -44.50
C ARG A 577 19.90 37.10 -43.10
N ARG A 578 20.41 38.10 -42.38
CA ARG A 578 20.32 38.37 -40.94
C ARG A 578 20.03 39.87 -40.78
N LEU A 579 19.48 40.23 -39.61
CA LEU A 579 19.54 41.52 -38.87
C LEU A 579 18.29 42.42 -38.89
N ASP A 580 17.70 42.53 -37.69
CA ASP A 580 17.28 43.70 -36.89
C ASP A 580 16.23 44.66 -37.51
N ASP A 581 15.20 45.18 -36.82
CA ASP A 581 15.26 45.97 -35.57
C ASP A 581 13.89 46.15 -34.83
N ALA A 582 14.00 46.54 -33.56
CA ALA A 582 13.11 47.19 -32.55
C ALA A 582 11.56 47.38 -32.69
N GLY A 583 10.88 47.27 -31.51
CA GLY A 583 9.59 47.91 -31.18
C GLY A 583 8.65 46.98 -30.38
N GLU A 584 8.86 46.73 -29.08
CA GLU A 584 8.35 47.48 -27.91
C GLU A 584 6.92 47.11 -27.44
N SER A 585 6.80 46.86 -26.11
CA SER A 585 5.59 46.75 -25.27
C SER A 585 4.77 45.44 -25.39
N THR A 586 4.48 44.64 -24.36
CA THR A 586 4.22 44.93 -22.95
C THR A 586 4.72 43.81 -22.02
N ARG A 587 5.39 44.21 -20.94
CA ARG A 587 5.57 43.44 -19.70
C ARG A 587 4.21 43.09 -19.07
N THR A 588 4.06 41.84 -18.62
CA THR A 588 3.63 41.55 -17.25
C THR A 588 4.26 40.27 -16.73
N SER A 589 5.35 40.43 -15.97
CA SER A 589 5.70 39.51 -14.90
C SER A 589 4.60 39.55 -13.81
N ARG A 590 4.22 38.41 -13.23
CA ARG A 590 4.28 38.14 -11.76
C ARG A 590 3.33 37.02 -11.29
N ARG A 591 3.88 36.28 -10.32
CA ARG A 591 3.24 35.61 -9.16
C ARG A 591 2.56 34.25 -9.40
N PHE A 592 3.38 33.22 -9.18
CA PHE A 592 2.93 32.05 -8.42
C PHE A 592 2.40 32.51 -7.05
N ASN A 593 1.09 32.51 -6.89
CA ASN A 593 0.46 32.70 -5.59
C ASN A 593 0.32 31.33 -4.91
N LYS A 594 1.23 31.06 -3.96
CA LYS A 594 1.01 30.09 -2.89
C LYS A 594 0.02 30.72 -1.93
N ASN A 595 -1.24 30.28 -1.97
CA ASN A 595 -2.21 30.22 -0.86
C ASN A 595 -3.63 30.23 -1.44
N GLY A 596 -4.32 29.10 -1.33
CA GLY A 596 -5.74 28.99 -1.64
C GLY A 596 -6.37 28.04 -0.64
N ARG A 597 -6.68 28.55 0.57
CA ARG A 597 -7.84 28.05 1.30
C ARG A 597 -9.02 28.25 0.34
N GLY A 598 -9.70 27.17 -0.03
CA GLY A 598 -10.88 27.24 -0.88
C GLY A 598 -11.98 28.01 -0.15
N HIS A 599 -12.00 29.32 -0.32
CA HIS A 599 -13.21 30.10 -0.15
C HIS A 599 -14.14 29.71 -1.30
N ILE A 600 -15.35 29.28 -0.96
CA ILE A 600 -16.45 29.18 -1.92
C ILE A 600 -16.74 30.62 -2.35
N VAL A 601 -16.21 31.00 -3.51
CA VAL A 601 -16.64 32.20 -4.22
C VAL A 601 -17.63 31.71 -5.27
N THR A 602 -18.90 31.96 -5.01
CA THR A 602 -19.95 31.98 -6.05
C THR A 602 -19.64 33.17 -6.94
N ASP A 603 -18.86 32.95 -8.00
CA ASP A 603 -18.65 33.95 -9.04
C ASP A 603 -19.95 34.08 -9.85
N PRO A 604 -20.63 35.25 -9.86
CA PRO A 604 -21.98 35.38 -10.42
C PRO A 604 -22.07 35.29 -11.94
N GLU A 605 -20.95 35.26 -12.67
CA GLU A 605 -20.94 35.39 -14.14
C GLU A 605 -20.83 34.06 -14.92
N LEU A 606 -20.73 32.91 -14.24
CA LEU A 606 -20.90 31.59 -14.85
C LEU A 606 -22.17 30.95 -14.31
N GLN A 607 -23.31 31.27 -14.95
CA GLN A 607 -24.60 30.64 -14.66
C GLN A 607 -24.46 29.11 -14.76
N THR A 608 -24.76 28.41 -13.66
CA THR A 608 -24.95 26.97 -13.67
C THR A 608 -26.10 26.65 -14.63
N THR A 609 -25.86 25.85 -15.67
CA THR A 609 -26.87 25.55 -16.69
C THR A 609 -27.94 24.54 -16.23
N CYS A 610 -28.13 24.32 -14.92
CA CYS A 610 -28.93 23.21 -14.42
C CYS A 610 -29.97 23.58 -13.33
N PRO A 611 -31.00 24.39 -13.61
CA PRO A 611 -32.32 24.08 -13.07
C PRO A 611 -32.84 22.85 -13.83
N ILE A 612 -32.75 21.67 -13.23
CA ILE A 612 -33.19 20.41 -13.86
C ILE A 612 -34.70 20.27 -13.66
N PRO A 613 -35.56 20.36 -14.70
CA PRO A 613 -37.01 20.37 -14.51
C PRO A 613 -37.52 18.98 -14.07
N GLY A 614 -38.42 18.96 -13.06
CA GLY A 614 -39.13 17.74 -12.64
C GLY A 614 -38.53 16.98 -11.45
N LEU A 615 -37.97 17.69 -10.47
CA LEU A 615 -37.43 17.10 -9.23
C LEU A 615 -38.57 16.52 -8.36
N SER A 616 -38.81 15.21 -8.46
CA SER A 616 -39.54 14.48 -7.41
C SER A 616 -38.63 14.32 -6.19
N PRO A 617 -39.09 14.65 -4.96
CA PRO A 617 -38.32 14.50 -3.72
C PRO A 617 -37.74 13.08 -3.52
N ASP A 618 -38.40 12.05 -4.06
CA ASP A 618 -37.99 10.65 -3.90
C ASP A 618 -36.65 10.30 -4.60
N ASN A 619 -36.19 11.14 -5.51
CA ASN A 619 -34.96 10.94 -6.28
C ASN A 619 -33.76 11.73 -5.76
N LEU A 620 -33.93 12.48 -4.66
CA LEU A 620 -32.89 13.29 -4.04
C LEU A 620 -32.44 12.69 -2.72
N VAL A 621 -31.13 12.71 -2.48
CA VAL A 621 -30.54 12.28 -1.21
C VAL A 621 -29.74 13.43 -0.63
N PRO A 622 -30.10 13.94 0.58
CA PRO A 622 -29.36 15.03 1.20
C PRO A 622 -27.96 14.57 1.60
N LEU A 623 -26.96 15.43 1.36
CA LEU A 623 -25.60 15.23 1.82
C LEU A 623 -25.39 15.96 3.15
N ASN A 624 -25.00 15.21 4.19
CA ASN A 624 -24.58 15.79 5.46
C ASN A 624 -23.11 16.22 5.37
N LEU A 625 -22.89 17.42 4.82
CA LEU A 625 -21.56 18.02 4.80
C LEU A 625 -21.21 18.54 6.20
N LEU A 626 -20.01 18.23 6.69
CA LEU A 626 -19.53 18.63 8.02
C LEU A 626 -19.30 20.16 8.16
N ASP A 627 -19.57 20.93 7.12
CA ASP A 627 -19.31 22.36 7.03
C ASP A 627 -20.64 23.12 6.86
N THR A 628 -21.01 23.93 7.86
CA THR A 628 -22.35 24.54 7.99
C THR A 628 -22.58 25.76 7.10
N ASN A 629 -21.62 26.12 6.24
CA ASN A 629 -21.67 27.31 5.38
C ASN A 629 -21.87 26.99 3.88
N VAL A 630 -22.16 25.73 3.53
CA VAL A 630 -22.45 25.32 2.15
C VAL A 630 -23.97 25.18 2.01
N PRO A 631 -24.60 25.68 0.93
CA PRO A 631 -26.00 25.36 0.61
C PRO A 631 -26.24 23.86 0.70
N GLN A 632 -27.43 23.44 1.14
CA GLN A 632 -27.75 22.01 1.26
C GLN A 632 -27.69 21.37 -0.13
N LEU A 633 -26.70 20.50 -0.34
CA LEU A 633 -26.53 19.77 -1.59
C LEU A 633 -27.24 18.41 -1.53
N TYR A 634 -27.69 17.96 -2.69
CA TYR A 634 -28.33 16.68 -2.89
C TYR A 634 -27.66 15.96 -4.04
N HIS A 635 -27.45 14.64 -3.88
CA HIS A 635 -27.12 13.81 -5.02
C HIS A 635 -28.38 13.14 -5.55
N THR A 636 -28.41 12.91 -6.86
CA THR A 636 -29.51 12.23 -7.53
C THR A 636 -29.43 10.71 -7.38
N ARG A 637 -30.49 10.01 -7.84
CA ARG A 637 -30.50 8.55 -8.08
C ARG A 637 -30.86 8.21 -9.53
N TRP A 638 -30.50 9.09 -10.47
CA TRP A 638 -30.90 8.94 -11.87
C TRP A 638 -30.04 7.95 -12.62
N THR A 639 -28.80 7.76 -12.16
CA THR A 639 -27.79 7.05 -12.93
C THR A 639 -27.79 5.57 -12.56
N LYS A 640 -28.02 4.71 -13.56
CA LYS A 640 -27.97 3.26 -13.37
C LYS A 640 -26.52 2.81 -13.13
N SER A 641 -26.32 1.86 -12.21
CA SER A 641 -25.02 1.21 -11.99
C SER A 641 -24.72 0.15 -13.05
N ASP A 642 -24.76 0.52 -14.33
CA ASP A 642 -24.53 -0.34 -15.49
C ASP A 642 -23.13 -0.17 -16.10
N GLY A 643 -22.27 0.58 -15.43
CA GLY A 643 -20.91 0.92 -15.87
C GLY A 643 -20.84 2.08 -16.87
N ASN A 644 -21.96 2.70 -17.21
CA ASN A 644 -22.00 3.95 -17.97
C ASN A 644 -22.13 5.19 -17.09
N CYS A 645 -22.03 5.06 -15.76
CA CYS A 645 -22.46 6.10 -14.83
C CYS A 645 -21.81 7.46 -15.08
N GLN A 646 -20.50 7.52 -15.34
CA GLN A 646 -19.82 8.78 -15.67
C GLN A 646 -20.41 9.45 -16.92
N PHE A 647 -20.56 8.69 -18.02
CA PHE A 647 -21.09 9.20 -19.29
C PHE A 647 -22.58 9.56 -19.21
N SER A 648 -23.35 8.81 -18.44
CA SER A 648 -24.77 9.05 -18.21
C SER A 648 -24.99 10.31 -17.38
N ALA A 649 -24.25 10.48 -16.28
CA ALA A 649 -24.33 11.67 -15.45
C ALA A 649 -23.85 12.92 -16.22
N PHE A 650 -22.80 12.78 -17.03
CA PHE A 650 -22.32 13.85 -17.91
C PHE A 650 -23.36 14.24 -18.98
N ALA A 651 -23.94 13.26 -19.70
CA ALA A 651 -24.98 13.51 -20.70
C ALA A 651 -26.20 14.21 -20.07
N ARG A 652 -26.56 13.82 -18.85
CA ARG A 652 -27.68 14.41 -18.10
C ARG A 652 -27.40 15.85 -17.68
N ALA A 653 -26.17 16.15 -17.26
CA ALA A 653 -25.75 17.51 -16.93
C ALA A 653 -25.65 18.41 -18.17
N LEU A 654 -25.27 17.85 -19.32
CA LEU A 654 -25.12 18.57 -20.59
C LEU A 654 -26.47 19.03 -21.19
N GLN A 655 -27.56 18.33 -20.90
CA GLN A 655 -28.93 18.67 -21.34
C GLN A 655 -29.09 19.01 -22.84
N ARG A 656 -28.28 18.41 -23.71
CA ARG A 656 -28.41 18.58 -25.16
C ARG A 656 -29.34 17.52 -25.75
N ASP A 657 -30.29 17.96 -26.56
CA ASP A 657 -31.20 17.06 -27.27
C ASP A 657 -30.41 16.04 -28.09
N HIS A 658 -30.91 14.80 -28.06
CA HIS A 658 -30.30 13.68 -28.77
C HIS A 658 -28.87 13.31 -28.34
N VAL A 659 -28.33 13.83 -27.23
CA VAL A 659 -27.04 13.41 -26.66
C VAL A 659 -27.24 12.46 -25.48
N ASN A 660 -26.83 11.20 -25.66
CA ASN A 660 -26.89 10.16 -24.63
C ASN A 660 -25.50 9.61 -24.30
N GLN A 661 -25.43 8.72 -23.30
CA GLN A 661 -24.18 8.16 -22.79
C GLN A 661 -23.32 7.46 -23.87
N LYS A 662 -23.94 6.92 -24.94
CA LYS A 662 -23.20 6.28 -26.03
C LYS A 662 -22.50 7.33 -26.90
N GLN A 663 -23.16 8.45 -27.18
CA GLN A 663 -22.55 9.53 -27.95
C GLN A 663 -21.45 10.22 -27.15
N ILE A 664 -21.67 10.52 -25.85
CA ILE A 664 -20.59 11.06 -25.01
C ILE A 664 -19.38 10.11 -25.03
N ARG A 665 -19.58 8.80 -24.84
CA ARG A 665 -18.48 7.82 -24.87
C ARG A 665 -17.76 7.82 -26.22
N ALA A 666 -18.49 7.82 -27.32
CA ALA A 666 -17.90 7.84 -28.66
C ALA A 666 -17.07 9.10 -28.89
N THR A 667 -17.60 10.27 -28.54
CA THR A 667 -16.89 11.55 -28.64
C THR A 667 -15.65 11.58 -27.76
N VAL A 668 -15.73 11.09 -26.53
CA VAL A 668 -14.59 11.01 -25.60
C VAL A 668 -13.48 10.12 -26.14
N VAL A 669 -13.83 8.91 -26.62
CA VAL A 669 -12.84 7.98 -27.20
C VAL A 669 -12.19 8.58 -28.44
N GLN A 670 -12.98 9.27 -29.27
CA GLN A 670 -12.45 9.94 -30.45
C GLN A 670 -11.53 11.10 -30.06
N TRP A 671 -11.90 11.92 -29.07
CA TRP A 671 -11.07 13.00 -28.57
C TRP A 671 -9.71 12.52 -28.06
N ILE A 672 -9.70 11.47 -27.23
CA ILE A 672 -8.47 10.87 -26.71
C ILE A 672 -7.61 10.33 -27.85
N ARG A 673 -8.23 9.75 -28.89
CA ARG A 673 -7.52 9.25 -30.07
C ARG A 673 -6.85 10.40 -30.84
N ASP A 674 -7.58 11.48 -31.08
CA ASP A 674 -7.11 12.61 -31.89
C ASP A 674 -6.04 13.44 -31.16
N HIS A 675 -6.10 13.48 -29.83
CA HIS A 675 -5.14 14.20 -28.96
C HIS A 675 -4.24 13.21 -28.20
N SER A 676 -3.86 12.10 -28.84
CA SER A 676 -3.20 10.98 -28.15
C SER A 676 -1.96 11.36 -27.35
N GLU A 677 -1.18 12.35 -27.80
CA GLU A 677 0.02 12.85 -27.12
C GLU A 677 -0.27 13.35 -25.69
N ASP A 678 -1.44 13.95 -25.47
CA ASP A 678 -1.86 14.49 -24.17
C ASP A 678 -2.31 13.39 -23.19
N PHE A 679 -2.68 12.20 -23.68
CA PHE A 679 -3.26 11.13 -22.87
C PHE A 679 -2.35 9.91 -22.70
N ILE A 680 -1.49 9.63 -23.67
CA ILE A 680 -0.71 8.38 -23.74
C ILE A 680 0.20 8.18 -22.53
N GLY A 681 0.78 9.26 -21.99
CA GLY A 681 1.63 9.23 -20.80
C GLY A 681 0.90 8.86 -19.51
N TYR A 682 -0.44 8.98 -19.51
CA TYR A 682 -1.28 8.69 -18.35
C TYR A 682 -2.00 7.33 -18.45
N VAL A 683 -2.01 6.70 -19.62
CA VAL A 683 -2.54 5.33 -19.78
C VAL A 683 -1.59 4.33 -19.14
N PRO A 684 -2.05 3.46 -18.22
CA PRO A 684 -1.21 2.41 -17.65
C PRO A 684 -0.63 1.48 -18.72
N GLY A 685 0.69 1.40 -18.82
CA GLY A 685 1.39 0.69 -19.91
C GLY A 685 1.73 1.56 -21.12
N GLY A 686 1.45 2.87 -21.06
CA GLY A 686 1.88 3.89 -22.01
C GLY A 686 1.47 3.58 -23.46
N THR A 687 2.36 3.89 -24.39
CA THR A 687 2.14 3.71 -25.83
C THR A 687 1.75 2.28 -26.20
N SER A 688 2.34 1.28 -25.55
CA SER A 688 2.06 -0.13 -25.87
C SER A 688 0.63 -0.57 -25.54
N GLU A 689 -0.05 0.07 -24.59
CA GLU A 689 -1.41 -0.29 -24.18
C GLU A 689 -2.47 0.74 -24.62
N PHE A 690 -2.07 1.85 -25.27
CA PHE A 690 -2.96 2.96 -25.62
C PHE A 690 -4.12 2.54 -26.54
N ASN A 691 -3.83 1.79 -27.60
CA ASN A 691 -4.87 1.30 -28.53
C ASN A 691 -5.84 0.33 -27.84
N LYS A 692 -5.33 -0.49 -26.92
CA LYS A 692 -6.14 -1.41 -26.13
C LYS A 692 -7.01 -0.65 -25.13
N TYR A 693 -6.47 0.39 -24.49
CA TYR A 693 -7.22 1.29 -23.63
C TYR A 693 -8.39 1.94 -24.37
N LEU A 694 -8.15 2.53 -25.56
CA LEU A 694 -9.21 3.08 -26.40
C LEU A 694 -10.24 2.02 -26.79
N GLY A 695 -9.78 0.81 -27.13
CA GLY A 695 -10.63 -0.34 -27.42
C GLY A 695 -11.51 -0.73 -26.22
N ASP A 696 -10.98 -0.72 -25.01
CA ASP A 696 -11.72 -1.08 -23.80
C ASP A 696 -12.71 0.02 -23.39
N ILE A 697 -12.32 1.30 -23.40
CA ILE A 697 -13.20 2.43 -23.09
C ILE A 697 -14.32 2.58 -24.13
N SER A 698 -14.10 2.20 -25.39
CA SER A 698 -15.15 2.22 -26.42
C SER A 698 -16.32 1.25 -26.15
N LYS A 699 -16.10 0.20 -25.34
CA LYS A 699 -17.13 -0.81 -25.05
C LYS A 699 -18.19 -0.23 -24.09
N ASN A 700 -19.45 -0.43 -24.45
CA ASN A 700 -20.57 -0.08 -23.59
C ASN A 700 -20.47 -0.77 -22.22
N GLY A 701 -20.70 -0.04 -21.13
CA GLY A 701 -20.60 -0.55 -19.77
C GLY A 701 -19.16 -0.61 -19.21
N THR A 702 -18.13 -0.25 -19.97
CA THR A 702 -16.79 -0.03 -19.41
C THR A 702 -16.81 1.27 -18.60
N TRP A 703 -16.33 1.21 -17.36
CA TRP A 703 -16.33 2.37 -16.48
C TRP A 703 -15.41 3.46 -17.01
N GLY A 704 -15.89 4.71 -16.96
CA GLY A 704 -15.05 5.87 -17.20
C GLY A 704 -14.07 6.09 -16.04
N ASP A 705 -12.98 6.78 -16.32
CA ASP A 705 -11.92 7.15 -15.39
C ASP A 705 -11.67 8.67 -15.44
N ASN A 706 -10.56 9.13 -14.86
CA ASN A 706 -10.23 10.56 -14.87
C ASN A 706 -9.84 11.07 -16.27
N LEU A 707 -9.26 10.22 -17.12
CA LEU A 707 -8.86 10.59 -18.48
C LEU A 707 -10.09 10.78 -19.37
N THR A 708 -11.07 9.88 -19.24
CA THR A 708 -12.34 10.01 -19.96
C THR A 708 -13.15 11.23 -19.50
N LEU A 709 -13.06 11.61 -18.22
CA LEU A 709 -13.69 12.84 -17.73
C LEU A 709 -12.96 14.10 -18.23
N GLN A 710 -11.62 14.12 -18.23
CA GLN A 710 -10.83 15.21 -18.79
C GLN A 710 -11.09 15.40 -20.29
N ALA A 711 -11.11 14.30 -21.04
CA ALA A 711 -11.44 14.32 -22.46
C ALA A 711 -12.87 14.79 -22.72
N ALA A 712 -13.84 14.41 -21.86
CA ALA A 712 -15.21 14.93 -21.97
C ALA A 712 -15.25 16.45 -21.72
N CYS A 713 -14.54 16.94 -20.70
CA CYS A 713 -14.43 18.36 -20.40
C CYS A 713 -13.86 19.14 -21.58
N ALA A 714 -12.78 18.64 -22.18
CA ALA A 714 -12.16 19.27 -23.35
C ALA A 714 -13.05 19.21 -24.59
N ALA A 715 -13.60 18.04 -24.92
CA ALA A 715 -14.40 17.84 -26.13
C ALA A 715 -15.72 18.64 -26.15
N PHE A 716 -16.33 18.84 -24.99
CA PHE A 716 -17.58 19.59 -24.86
C PHE A 716 -17.39 21.01 -24.34
N LYS A 717 -16.15 21.43 -24.06
CA LYS A 717 -15.79 22.71 -23.42
C LYS A 717 -16.57 22.96 -22.13
N VAL A 718 -16.46 22.02 -21.20
CA VAL A 718 -17.16 22.05 -19.91
C VAL A 718 -16.16 21.90 -18.78
N CYS A 719 -16.37 22.62 -17.67
CA CYS A 719 -15.69 22.36 -16.41
C CYS A 719 -16.59 21.53 -15.49
N VAL A 720 -16.05 20.49 -14.86
CA VAL A 720 -16.80 19.62 -13.95
C VAL A 720 -16.25 19.70 -12.54
N LEU A 721 -17.10 20.04 -11.58
CA LEU A 721 -16.82 19.96 -10.15
C LEU A 721 -17.36 18.63 -9.61
N VAL A 722 -16.48 17.75 -9.15
CA VAL A 722 -16.83 16.46 -8.58
C VAL A 722 -16.71 16.52 -7.06
N LEU A 723 -17.83 16.38 -6.35
CA LEU A 723 -17.82 16.10 -4.91
C LEU A 723 -17.61 14.61 -4.68
N LYS A 724 -16.41 14.22 -4.26
CA LYS A 724 -16.04 12.83 -4.04
C LYS A 724 -16.17 12.46 -2.56
N GLU A 725 -16.85 11.37 -2.27
CA GLU A 725 -16.90 10.76 -0.93
C GLU A 725 -15.90 9.61 -0.81
N GLU A 726 -15.07 9.66 0.23
CA GLU A 726 -14.09 8.63 0.60
C GLU A 726 -14.71 7.55 1.51
N ASP A 727 -14.07 6.37 1.59
CA ASP A 727 -14.54 5.22 2.40
C ASP A 727 -14.77 5.55 3.90
N ASP A 728 -14.18 6.64 4.41
CA ASP A 728 -14.31 7.10 5.80
C ASP A 728 -15.38 8.19 6.00
N GLY A 729 -16.17 8.49 4.96
CA GLY A 729 -17.26 9.47 4.98
C GLY A 729 -16.81 10.92 4.79
N ARG A 730 -15.50 11.18 4.58
CA ARG A 730 -15.03 12.52 4.22
C ARG A 730 -15.34 12.83 2.77
N THR A 731 -15.62 14.10 2.48
CA THR A 731 -15.85 14.60 1.12
C THR A 731 -14.73 15.53 0.67
N LEU A 732 -14.43 15.51 -0.64
CA LEU A 732 -13.42 16.36 -1.28
C LEU A 732 -13.95 16.86 -2.63
N TRP A 733 -13.75 18.13 -2.93
CA TRP A 733 -14.00 18.69 -4.26
C TRP A 733 -12.82 18.47 -5.21
N VAL A 734 -13.12 18.02 -6.43
CA VAL A 734 -12.17 17.86 -7.52
C VAL A 734 -12.70 18.64 -8.73
N GLU A 735 -11.93 19.62 -9.20
CA GLU A 735 -12.23 20.34 -10.43
C GLU A 735 -11.53 19.67 -11.62
N VAL A 736 -12.25 19.46 -12.72
CA VAL A 736 -11.76 18.84 -13.95
C VAL A 736 -12.11 19.75 -15.13
N GLY A 737 -11.10 20.17 -15.90
CA GLY A 737 -11.23 21.24 -16.90
C GLY A 737 -10.77 22.59 -16.35
N SER A 738 -10.94 23.66 -17.14
CA SER A 738 -10.59 25.04 -16.76
C SER A 738 -11.82 25.93 -16.90
N ARG A 739 -12.24 26.62 -15.83
CA ARG A 739 -13.40 27.52 -15.88
C ARG A 739 -13.25 28.65 -16.90
N GLY A 740 -12.03 29.16 -17.11
CA GLY A 740 -11.76 30.24 -18.06
C GLY A 740 -11.83 29.82 -19.53
N GLU A 741 -11.86 28.51 -19.81
CA GLU A 741 -11.89 27.95 -21.17
C GLU A 741 -13.17 27.15 -21.43
N SER A 742 -14.10 27.12 -20.46
CA SER A 742 -15.32 26.31 -20.51
C SER A 742 -16.55 27.17 -20.79
N GLU A 743 -17.46 26.66 -21.61
CA GLU A 743 -18.75 27.26 -21.94
C GLU A 743 -19.84 26.90 -20.90
N ALA A 744 -19.60 25.91 -20.03
CA ALA A 744 -20.51 25.53 -18.93
C ALA A 744 -19.79 24.88 -17.74
N VAL A 745 -20.44 24.87 -16.56
CA VAL A 745 -19.94 24.20 -15.34
C VAL A 745 -20.96 23.17 -14.84
N PHE A 746 -20.54 21.91 -14.63
CA PHE A 746 -21.39 20.82 -14.11
C PHE A 746 -20.95 20.37 -12.74
N TRP A 747 -21.90 19.95 -11.91
CA TRP A 747 -21.62 19.35 -10.60
C TRP A 747 -21.99 17.88 -10.59
N LEU A 748 -21.02 17.03 -10.24
CA LEU A 748 -21.20 15.59 -10.12
C LEU A 748 -20.84 15.14 -8.70
N TYR A 749 -21.42 14.02 -8.29
CA TYR A 749 -21.11 13.35 -7.04
C TYR A 749 -20.50 11.98 -7.32
N LEU A 750 -19.42 11.63 -6.64
CA LEU A 750 -18.72 10.35 -6.79
C LEU A 750 -18.65 9.62 -5.45
N TYR A 751 -19.38 8.51 -5.35
CA TYR A 751 -19.40 7.65 -4.17
C TYR A 751 -19.33 6.17 -4.58
N ASN A 752 -18.52 5.36 -3.87
CA ASN A 752 -18.35 3.94 -4.16
C ASN A 752 -18.05 3.63 -5.65
N SER A 753 -17.27 4.49 -6.32
CA SER A 753 -16.96 4.40 -7.76
C SER A 753 -18.18 4.53 -8.69
N HIS A 754 -19.23 5.23 -8.25
CA HIS A 754 -20.44 5.51 -9.03
C HIS A 754 -20.68 7.02 -9.12
N TYR A 755 -20.89 7.52 -10.34
CA TYR A 755 -21.19 8.93 -10.60
C TYR A 755 -22.70 9.18 -10.59
N GLU A 756 -23.10 10.27 -9.92
CA GLU A 756 -24.44 10.85 -9.96
C GLU A 756 -24.36 12.35 -10.24
N ASN A 757 -25.48 12.96 -10.62
CA ASN A 757 -25.58 14.41 -10.69
C ASN A 757 -25.71 14.97 -9.27
N LEU A 758 -25.04 16.10 -9.04
CA LEU A 758 -25.14 16.86 -7.81
C LEU A 758 -25.97 18.11 -8.10
N VAL A 759 -26.96 18.38 -7.25
CA VAL A 759 -27.89 19.49 -7.39
C VAL A 759 -27.96 20.26 -6.08
N ASP A 760 -28.25 21.56 -6.17
CA ASP A 760 -28.64 22.35 -5.01
C ASP A 760 -30.14 22.17 -4.71
N GLY A 761 -30.53 22.41 -3.46
CA GLY A 761 -31.87 22.19 -2.94
C GLY A 761 -32.88 23.31 -3.17
N MET A 762 -32.59 24.26 -4.06
CA MET A 762 -33.00 25.68 -4.03
C MET A 762 -32.06 26.57 -3.23
#